data_AF-A0A2S6CJ24-F1
#
_entry.id   AF-A0A2S6CJ24-F1
#
_cell.length_a   1.000
_cell.length_b   1.000
_cell.length_c   1.000
_cell.angle_alpha   90.00
_cell.angle_beta   90.00
_cell.angle_gamma   90.00
#
_symmetry.space_group_name_H-M   'P 1'
#
loop_
_entity.id
_entity.type
_entity.pdbx_description
1 polymer ?
#
loop_
_entity_poly.entity_id
_entity_poly.type
_entity_poly.pdbx_seq_one_letter_code
_entity_poly.pdbx_strand_id
1 'polypeptide(L)'
;MASSIHVSSHPCVRAKLSQLRSASTNARDTKTLVHEIATIVGVEALAKGLEVENVGTDKSPLGYTYNTEDISPSNISLVPILRSGLSMVEAVQNLLPNPVSVHHLGMYREKSTLQPVEYYNNLPYHKAGETSSVPPLAIIVDPIIATGSTVCAAIETLKDWGVQRIISISILASQTGLQRAAEAWPEGVELWVGGVDAETDERGMIKPGLDNIREDETIDTKWMNRSVTATELSEKPNYNVQPSNVIAVIMLLLAAAVPLLFGLANRVHGDIIPADASRNISWPYHTFKTVNFTPPVIEVFRTPSSDSAKDGYLFFAPDGGTAFQAAPIIATSTGDLIWNGPKGKAFGFDVQRYKGQDVLVYWNGTSFPEPVGRGHGSIHIVNKHYEEIAKVSLPGNFVDLKEGQTFESNIDLHEMYLTEKGTILLLGNNVTQADLRSVGGGEKGWVVEAQVYEIDVATNEVLFSWKSLEHLEELPFSASVYPLGSEEFDGSEQKKAWGYFHINSVAPLGNGGYVLSSRYLSSAIALDKTGKVIWRVQGIEGNAFTLGEGADFRYQHHIRVVNETDDCVVIRLHDNHNCPIDNNTVPASGKFLEINLKDKHVSLLGPKYYNASGPIFPTAQGSFSEMQNGNFFTGNGWIPVLEEFSPNGTTVATYQFGNATLRPVGGYFSGGRGTLSYRGFKRPWVGCPKNSKPQIVAEYIGAMDAPKGTRVHISWNGATEVKEWELWGGIASVSHIQNVEKNGFETVVEIADVQFVKAKAILKHGTSGHCEDGVESDLVFTRAAKRNE
;
A
#
# COMPACT_ATOMS: atom_id res chain seq x y z
N MET A 1 -17.69 -4.52 45.36
CA MET A 1 -16.87 -4.00 44.23
C MET A 1 -15.93 -2.94 44.77
N ALA A 2 -14.73 -2.82 44.20
CA ALA A 2 -13.77 -1.77 44.55
C ALA A 2 -14.41 -0.37 44.38
N SER A 3 -13.95 0.62 45.14
CA SER A 3 -14.47 2.00 45.08
C SER A 3 -14.20 2.71 43.75
N SER A 4 -13.25 2.19 42.95
CA SER A 4 -12.89 2.67 41.61
C SER A 4 -13.81 2.15 40.49
N ILE A 5 -14.80 1.32 40.81
CA ILE A 5 -15.75 0.76 39.84
C ILE A 5 -17.07 1.50 39.91
N HIS A 6 -17.52 2.01 38.77
CA HIS A 6 -18.75 2.78 38.62
C HIS A 6 -19.64 2.15 37.54
N VAL A 7 -20.81 1.66 37.95
CA VAL A 7 -21.81 1.08 37.05
C VAL A 7 -22.91 2.11 36.83
N SER A 8 -23.17 2.46 35.57
CA SER A 8 -24.21 3.42 35.21
C SER A 8 -25.57 2.97 35.73
N SER A 9 -26.25 3.87 36.44
CA SER A 9 -27.63 3.67 36.88
C SER A 9 -28.66 4.33 35.95
N HIS A 10 -28.19 4.99 34.88
CA HIS A 10 -29.03 5.74 33.96
C HIS A 10 -30.08 4.84 33.28
N PRO A 11 -31.39 5.17 33.36
CA PRO A 11 -32.45 4.31 32.84
C PRO A 11 -32.35 4.09 31.32
N CYS A 12 -31.92 5.11 30.55
CA CYS A 12 -31.71 4.94 29.11
C CYS A 12 -30.54 4.00 28.78
N VAL A 13 -29.47 3.98 29.58
CA VAL A 13 -28.36 3.02 29.40
C VAL A 13 -28.87 1.60 29.60
N ARG A 14 -29.66 1.37 30.66
CA ARG A 14 -30.27 0.05 30.92
C ARG A 14 -31.19 -0.41 29.79
N ALA A 15 -32.02 0.50 29.26
CA ALA A 15 -32.91 0.19 28.14
C ALA A 15 -32.13 -0.09 26.84
N LYS A 16 -31.14 0.74 26.50
CA LYS A 16 -30.30 0.58 25.31
C LYS A 16 -29.41 -0.66 25.40
N LEU A 17 -28.91 -1.03 26.59
CA LEU A 17 -28.22 -2.30 26.80
C LEU A 17 -29.15 -3.50 26.56
N SER A 18 -30.42 -3.42 26.99
CA SER A 18 -31.41 -4.46 26.69
C SER A 18 -31.63 -4.61 25.18
N GLN A 19 -31.71 -3.49 24.45
CA GLN A 19 -31.78 -3.48 22.98
C GLN A 19 -30.51 -4.07 22.36
N LEU A 20 -29.33 -3.67 22.84
CA LEU A 20 -28.05 -4.15 22.33
C LEU A 20 -27.86 -5.67 22.50
N ARG A 21 -28.41 -6.24 23.58
CA ARG A 21 -28.40 -7.70 23.82
C ARG A 21 -29.33 -8.50 22.93
N SER A 22 -30.32 -7.85 22.31
CA SER A 22 -31.29 -8.56 21.49
C SER A 22 -30.62 -9.20 20.27
N ALA A 23 -30.84 -10.49 20.06
CA ALA A 23 -30.35 -11.20 18.87
C ALA A 23 -30.85 -10.56 17.55
N SER A 24 -31.99 -9.86 17.60
CA SER A 24 -32.60 -9.15 16.47
C SER A 24 -31.95 -7.80 16.12
N THR A 25 -31.03 -7.29 16.94
CA THR A 25 -30.36 -6.00 16.70
C THR A 25 -29.36 -6.15 15.55
N ASN A 26 -29.53 -5.35 14.50
CA ASN A 26 -28.66 -5.38 13.31
C ASN A 26 -27.39 -4.52 13.52
N ALA A 27 -26.46 -4.58 12.58
CA ALA A 27 -25.17 -3.91 12.71
C ALA A 27 -25.25 -2.37 12.83
N ARG A 28 -26.17 -1.75 12.08
CA ARG A 28 -26.41 -0.31 12.12
C ARG A 28 -26.91 0.12 13.49
N ASP A 29 -27.85 -0.64 14.04
CA ASP A 29 -28.43 -0.40 15.36
C ASP A 29 -27.40 -0.66 16.46
N THR A 30 -26.57 -1.71 16.34
CA THR A 30 -25.43 -1.97 17.23
C THR A 30 -24.49 -0.78 17.29
N LYS A 31 -24.07 -0.24 16.15
CA LYS A 31 -23.19 0.94 16.07
C LYS A 31 -23.81 2.14 16.80
N THR A 32 -25.08 2.39 16.52
CA THR A 32 -25.85 3.50 17.10
C THR A 32 -25.97 3.36 18.61
N LEU A 33 -26.36 2.18 19.10
CA LEU A 33 -26.51 1.89 20.52
C LEU A 33 -25.17 1.97 21.27
N VAL A 34 -24.08 1.46 20.70
CA VAL A 34 -22.74 1.57 21.29
C VAL A 34 -22.32 3.03 21.42
N HIS A 35 -22.51 3.84 20.37
CA HIS A 35 -22.24 5.28 20.41
C HIS A 35 -23.06 5.97 21.51
N GLU A 36 -24.39 5.79 21.51
CA GLU A 36 -25.28 6.43 22.48
C GLU A 36 -25.01 6.01 23.93
N ILE A 37 -24.73 4.73 24.19
CA ILE A 37 -24.37 4.28 25.54
C ILE A 37 -23.01 4.84 25.94
N ALA A 38 -22.02 4.85 25.02
CA ALA A 38 -20.70 5.44 25.28
C ALA A 38 -20.80 6.94 25.60
N THR A 39 -21.69 7.69 24.92
CA THR A 39 -21.95 9.09 25.24
C THR A 39 -22.46 9.25 26.67
N ILE A 40 -23.48 8.48 27.08
CA ILE A 40 -24.07 8.63 28.42
C ILE A 40 -23.07 8.22 29.51
N VAL A 41 -22.41 7.07 29.36
CA VAL A 41 -21.41 6.60 30.34
C VAL A 41 -20.21 7.53 30.35
N GLY A 42 -19.81 8.07 29.20
CA GLY A 42 -18.78 9.09 29.07
C GLY A 42 -19.14 10.38 29.83
N VAL A 43 -20.38 10.85 29.75
CA VAL A 43 -20.86 12.00 30.54
C VAL A 43 -20.75 11.73 32.04
N GLU A 44 -21.20 10.56 32.51
CA GLU A 44 -21.08 10.18 33.92
C GLU A 44 -19.62 10.11 34.37
N ALA A 45 -18.75 9.54 33.54
CA ALA A 45 -17.33 9.40 33.80
C ALA A 45 -16.60 10.75 33.87
N LEU A 46 -16.82 11.62 32.89
CA LEU A 46 -16.18 12.93 32.83
C LEU A 46 -16.69 13.89 33.90
N ALA A 47 -17.98 13.80 34.28
CA ALA A 47 -18.56 14.62 35.34
C ALA A 47 -17.93 14.39 36.72
N LYS A 48 -17.36 13.19 36.95
CA LYS A 48 -16.63 12.86 38.17
C LYS A 48 -15.11 12.87 37.98
N GLY A 49 -14.66 12.62 36.76
CA GLY A 49 -13.26 12.53 36.39
C GLY A 49 -12.60 13.88 36.16
N LEU A 50 -13.33 14.93 35.80
CA LEU A 50 -12.73 16.25 35.51
C LEU A 50 -13.17 17.29 36.52
N GLU A 51 -12.28 18.23 36.81
CA GLU A 51 -12.58 19.43 37.60
C GLU A 51 -12.59 20.67 36.71
N VAL A 52 -13.26 21.72 37.16
CA VAL A 52 -13.24 23.02 36.50
C VAL A 52 -12.13 23.86 37.13
N GLU A 53 -11.26 24.43 36.29
CA GLU A 53 -10.22 25.38 36.70
C GLU A 53 -10.43 26.75 36.07
N ASN A 54 -10.11 27.80 36.82
CA ASN A 54 -10.13 29.17 36.31
C ASN A 54 -8.84 29.44 35.52
N VAL A 55 -8.97 29.73 34.22
CA VAL A 55 -7.83 29.93 33.31
C VAL A 55 -7.60 31.40 32.96
N GLY A 56 -8.40 32.31 33.53
CA GLY A 56 -8.26 33.75 33.32
C GLY A 56 -9.58 34.51 33.31
N THR A 57 -9.60 35.60 32.56
CA THR A 57 -10.77 36.47 32.39
C THR A 57 -10.93 36.88 30.93
N ASP A 58 -12.16 36.99 30.46
CA ASP A 58 -12.49 37.54 29.14
C ASP A 58 -13.67 38.52 29.22
N LYS A 59 -14.02 39.16 28.11
CA LYS A 59 -15.17 40.06 27.98
C LYS A 59 -16.26 39.42 27.14
N SER A 60 -17.46 39.36 27.69
CA SER A 60 -18.66 39.03 26.92
C SER A 60 -18.87 40.01 25.76
N PRO A 61 -19.65 39.64 24.71
CA PRO A 61 -20.04 40.58 23.65
C PRO A 61 -20.75 41.86 24.13
N LEU A 62 -21.18 41.89 25.39
CA LEU A 62 -21.78 43.05 26.06
C LEU A 62 -20.75 43.95 26.77
N GLY A 63 -19.47 43.60 26.71
CA GLY A 63 -18.36 44.37 27.30
C GLY A 63 -18.08 44.09 28.78
N TYR A 64 -18.86 43.23 29.44
CA TYR A 64 -18.63 42.83 30.83
C TYR A 64 -17.53 41.78 30.94
N THR A 65 -16.57 42.03 31.83
CA THR A 65 -15.52 41.07 32.19
C THR A 65 -16.10 39.94 33.03
N TYR A 66 -15.73 38.69 32.73
CA TYR A 66 -16.07 37.50 33.50
C TYR A 66 -14.86 36.55 33.58
N ASN A 67 -14.87 35.63 34.54
CA ASN A 67 -13.85 34.59 34.66
C ASN A 67 -14.08 33.52 33.60
N THR A 68 -13.01 33.11 32.91
CA THR A 68 -13.05 31.98 31.99
C THR A 68 -12.61 30.72 32.71
N GLU A 69 -13.32 29.64 32.44
CA GLU A 69 -13.12 28.33 33.05
C GLU A 69 -12.79 27.31 31.97
N ASP A 70 -11.91 26.35 32.27
CA ASP A 70 -11.60 25.18 31.45
C ASP A 70 -11.57 23.92 32.33
N ILE A 71 -11.36 22.75 31.74
CA ILE A 71 -11.23 21.48 32.44
C ILE A 71 -9.80 21.23 32.91
N SER A 72 -9.65 20.60 34.08
CA SER A 72 -8.38 20.13 34.62
C SER A 72 -8.41 18.60 34.80
N PRO A 73 -7.44 17.86 34.25
CA PRO A 73 -6.37 18.33 33.35
C PRO A 73 -6.89 18.61 31.92
N SER A 74 -6.34 19.63 31.26
CA SER A 74 -6.69 19.97 29.87
C SER A 74 -5.97 19.11 28.82
N ASN A 75 -4.80 18.55 29.15
CA ASN A 75 -4.08 17.61 28.29
C ASN A 75 -4.51 16.16 28.56
N ILE A 76 -5.28 15.59 27.64
CA ILE A 76 -5.87 14.26 27.76
C ILE A 76 -5.52 13.45 26.50
N SER A 77 -5.30 12.14 26.66
CA SER A 77 -5.20 11.20 25.54
C SER A 77 -6.38 10.23 25.54
N LEU A 78 -7.04 10.07 24.40
CA LEU A 78 -8.06 9.06 24.19
C LEU A 78 -7.43 7.81 23.57
N VAL A 79 -7.66 6.64 24.18
CA VAL A 79 -6.96 5.39 23.88
C VAL A 79 -7.94 4.26 23.55
N PRO A 80 -8.39 4.14 22.29
CA PRO A 80 -9.19 2.99 21.88
C PRO A 80 -8.36 1.70 21.83
N ILE A 81 -8.90 0.63 22.42
CA ILE A 81 -8.37 -0.73 22.24
C ILE A 81 -8.94 -1.30 20.93
N LEU A 82 -8.08 -1.55 19.94
CA LEU A 82 -8.51 -1.97 18.61
C LEU A 82 -8.94 -3.44 18.60
N ARG A 83 -10.01 -3.78 17.86
CA ARG A 83 -10.73 -2.94 16.89
C ARG A 83 -12.00 -2.30 17.45
N SER A 84 -12.62 -2.92 18.46
CA SER A 84 -13.93 -2.55 19.02
C SER A 84 -13.96 -1.14 19.63
N GLY A 85 -12.86 -0.71 20.27
CA GLY A 85 -12.73 0.61 20.89
C GLY A 85 -12.96 1.79 19.95
N LEU A 86 -12.71 1.62 18.64
CA LEU A 86 -12.87 2.70 17.66
C LEU A 86 -14.32 3.21 17.57
N SER A 87 -15.30 2.34 17.82
CA SER A 87 -16.72 2.68 17.80
C SER A 87 -17.15 3.67 18.90
N MET A 88 -16.32 3.88 19.92
CA MET A 88 -16.60 4.75 21.07
C MET A 88 -15.84 6.08 21.03
N VAL A 89 -14.87 6.23 20.11
CA VAL A 89 -13.97 7.40 20.06
C VAL A 89 -14.75 8.69 19.85
N GLU A 90 -15.58 8.73 18.81
CA GLU A 90 -16.38 9.91 18.47
C GLU A 90 -17.34 10.30 19.62
N ALA A 91 -17.95 9.31 20.27
CA ALA A 91 -18.88 9.53 21.37
C ALA A 91 -18.24 10.24 22.58
N VAL A 92 -17.00 9.86 22.92
CA VAL A 92 -16.26 10.46 24.05
C VAL A 92 -15.59 11.77 23.64
N GLN A 93 -15.03 11.84 22.43
CA GLN A 93 -14.35 13.04 21.93
C GLN A 93 -15.31 14.23 21.83
N ASN A 94 -16.57 14.00 21.40
CA ASN A 94 -17.59 15.04 21.29
C ASN A 94 -18.04 15.63 22.64
N LEU A 95 -17.67 15.01 23.78
CA LEU A 95 -17.99 15.52 25.12
C LEU A 95 -16.93 16.49 25.66
N LEU A 96 -15.72 16.46 25.11
CA LEU A 96 -14.59 17.25 25.61
C LEU A 96 -14.61 18.65 24.97
N PRO A 97 -14.23 19.71 25.72
CA PRO A 97 -14.29 21.09 25.23
C PRO A 97 -13.25 21.38 24.13
N ASN A 98 -12.17 20.60 24.08
CA ASN A 98 -11.07 20.74 23.14
C ASN A 98 -10.76 19.40 22.46
N PRO A 99 -10.27 19.40 21.21
CA PRO A 99 -9.77 18.19 20.57
C PRO A 99 -8.61 17.56 21.36
N VAL A 100 -8.69 16.25 21.59
CA VAL A 100 -7.66 15.48 22.30
C VAL A 100 -6.89 14.57 21.36
N SER A 101 -5.65 14.24 21.74
CA SER A 101 -4.82 13.26 21.02
C SER A 101 -5.43 11.87 21.11
N VAL A 102 -5.46 11.13 20.00
CA VAL A 102 -5.95 9.75 19.95
C VAL A 102 -4.79 8.79 19.68
N HIS A 103 -4.51 7.89 20.63
CA HIS A 103 -3.50 6.86 20.51
C HIS A 103 -4.15 5.47 20.54
N HIS A 104 -3.89 4.63 19.54
CA HIS A 104 -4.52 3.32 19.44
C HIS A 104 -3.60 2.24 19.98
N LEU A 105 -4.18 1.35 20.79
CA LEU A 105 -3.55 0.11 21.24
C LEU A 105 -4.25 -1.06 20.53
N GLY A 106 -3.56 -1.75 19.65
CA GLY A 106 -4.06 -2.97 19.03
C GLY A 106 -3.71 -4.18 19.85
N MET A 107 -4.73 -4.77 20.47
CA MET A 107 -4.61 -5.99 21.26
C MET A 107 -5.74 -6.96 20.88
N TYR A 108 -5.43 -8.24 20.68
CA TYR A 108 -6.46 -9.28 20.56
C TYR A 108 -6.25 -10.35 21.62
N ARG A 109 -7.33 -11.07 21.95
CA ARG A 109 -7.26 -12.19 22.89
C ARG A 109 -6.94 -13.47 22.13
N GLU A 110 -5.82 -14.11 22.47
CA GLU A 110 -5.47 -15.43 21.95
C GLU A 110 -6.51 -16.46 22.41
N LYS A 111 -7.09 -17.20 21.46
CA LYS A 111 -8.27 -18.04 21.69
C LYS A 111 -8.00 -19.22 22.63
N SER A 112 -6.75 -19.69 22.64
CA SER A 112 -6.32 -20.84 23.43
C SER A 112 -5.92 -20.46 24.87
N THR A 113 -5.26 -19.33 25.06
CA THR A 113 -4.69 -18.92 26.35
C THR A 113 -5.48 -17.83 27.07
N LEU A 114 -6.41 -17.18 26.35
CA LEU A 114 -7.16 -16.00 26.78
C LEU A 114 -6.27 -14.82 27.23
N GLN A 115 -4.99 -14.83 26.82
CA GLN A 115 -4.05 -13.75 27.05
C GLN A 115 -4.14 -12.71 25.94
N PRO A 116 -3.90 -11.43 26.27
CA PRO A 116 -3.79 -10.39 25.27
C PRO A 116 -2.48 -10.54 24.50
N VAL A 117 -2.56 -10.35 23.19
CA VAL A 117 -1.41 -10.20 22.29
C VAL A 117 -1.47 -8.80 21.73
N GLU A 118 -0.50 -7.97 22.08
CA GLU A 118 -0.31 -6.66 21.47
C GLU A 118 0.26 -6.82 20.05
N TYR A 119 -0.39 -6.19 19.07
CA TYR A 119 0.01 -6.20 17.66
C TYR A 119 0.20 -4.79 17.09
N TYR A 120 -0.19 -3.76 17.83
CA TYR A 120 -0.06 -2.36 17.42
C TYR A 120 -0.02 -1.45 18.65
N ASN A 121 0.86 -0.47 18.66
CA ASN A 121 0.96 0.54 19.71
C ASN A 121 1.55 1.81 19.10
N ASN A 122 0.79 2.92 19.10
CA ASN A 122 1.25 4.19 18.55
C ASN A 122 1.49 5.26 19.64
N LEU A 123 1.72 4.85 20.88
CA LEU A 123 2.12 5.75 21.94
C LEU A 123 3.51 6.35 21.61
N PRO A 124 3.69 7.68 21.70
CA PRO A 124 4.99 8.33 21.47
C PRO A 124 6.10 7.76 22.36
N TYR A 125 7.20 7.31 21.75
CA TYR A 125 8.39 6.81 22.45
C TYR A 125 9.20 7.92 23.12
N HIS A 126 9.69 7.67 24.33
CA HIS A 126 10.69 8.50 25.00
C HIS A 126 12.07 8.28 24.36
N LYS A 127 12.55 9.20 23.52
CA LYS A 127 14.00 9.30 23.26
C LYS A 127 14.64 10.01 24.44
N ALA A 128 15.75 9.46 24.95
CA ALA A 128 16.55 10.14 25.97
C ALA A 128 16.97 11.54 25.47
N GLY A 129 16.36 12.60 26.00
CA GLY A 129 16.62 14.00 25.64
C GLY A 129 15.46 14.74 24.94
N GLU A 130 14.40 14.06 24.50
CA GLU A 130 13.17 14.71 23.99
C GLU A 130 12.11 14.73 25.09
N THR A 131 11.71 15.92 25.55
CA THR A 131 10.54 16.10 26.44
C THR A 131 9.26 15.92 25.64
N SER A 132 8.89 14.68 25.31
CA SER A 132 7.52 14.36 24.92
C SER A 132 6.65 14.39 26.18
N SER A 133 5.76 15.37 26.30
CA SER A 133 4.89 15.52 27.48
C SER A 133 3.78 14.47 27.46
N VAL A 134 4.01 13.33 28.13
CA VAL A 134 2.98 12.32 28.40
C VAL A 134 1.79 13.00 29.09
N PRO A 135 0.56 12.83 28.61
CA PRO A 135 -0.60 13.48 29.21
C PRO A 135 -0.83 12.94 30.62
N PRO A 136 -1.23 13.79 31.58
CA PRO A 136 -1.54 13.37 32.95
C PRO A 136 -2.73 12.39 33.00
N LEU A 137 -3.66 12.47 32.03
CA LEU A 137 -4.85 11.63 31.96
C LEU A 137 -4.95 10.90 30.62
N ALA A 138 -5.12 9.58 30.67
CA ALA A 138 -5.53 8.77 29.53
C ALA A 138 -6.96 8.22 29.74
N ILE A 139 -7.74 8.18 28.67
CA ILE A 139 -9.09 7.62 28.66
C ILE A 139 -9.09 6.38 27.78
N ILE A 140 -9.19 5.18 28.36
CA ILE A 140 -9.32 3.94 27.58
C ILE A 140 -10.78 3.80 27.15
N VAL A 141 -11.00 3.43 25.88
CA VAL A 141 -12.33 3.02 25.39
C VAL A 141 -12.28 1.62 24.77
N ASP A 142 -13.10 0.73 25.32
CA ASP A 142 -13.32 -0.62 24.79
C ASP A 142 -14.73 -1.09 25.17
N PRO A 143 -15.60 -1.48 24.22
CA PRO A 143 -16.97 -1.85 24.53
C PRO A 143 -17.10 -2.97 25.56
N ILE A 144 -16.17 -3.93 25.61
CA ILE A 144 -16.33 -5.16 26.39
C ILE A 144 -15.13 -5.48 27.29
N ILE A 145 -15.39 -5.52 28.60
CA ILE A 145 -14.44 -6.08 29.58
C ILE A 145 -14.89 -7.49 29.97
N ALA A 146 -14.46 -8.49 29.21
CA ALA A 146 -14.80 -9.89 29.46
C ALA A 146 -13.95 -10.51 30.59
N THR A 147 -12.76 -11.03 30.28
CA THR A 147 -11.84 -11.62 31.28
C THR A 147 -10.97 -10.60 32.00
N GLY A 148 -11.02 -9.33 31.57
CA GLY A 148 -10.17 -8.25 32.07
C GLY A 148 -8.76 -8.23 31.47
N SER A 149 -8.27 -9.32 30.89
CA SER A 149 -6.86 -9.44 30.47
C SER A 149 -6.41 -8.33 29.50
N THR A 150 -7.24 -7.98 28.51
CA THR A 150 -6.92 -6.94 27.52
C THR A 150 -6.81 -5.55 28.12
N VAL A 151 -7.79 -5.15 28.94
CA VAL A 151 -7.76 -3.84 29.60
C VAL A 151 -6.63 -3.77 30.63
N CYS A 152 -6.29 -4.87 31.31
CA CYS A 152 -5.10 -4.93 32.18
C CYS A 152 -3.80 -4.66 31.41
N ALA A 153 -3.60 -5.30 30.26
CA ALA A 153 -2.43 -5.03 29.42
C ALA A 153 -2.39 -3.58 28.92
N ALA A 154 -3.54 -2.99 28.56
CA ALA A 154 -3.63 -1.58 28.20
C ALA A 154 -3.29 -0.65 29.37
N ILE A 155 -3.77 -0.96 30.58
CA ILE A 155 -3.43 -0.22 31.81
C ILE A 155 -1.93 -0.27 32.07
N GLU A 156 -1.31 -1.46 32.00
CA GLU A 156 0.14 -1.64 32.18
C GLU A 156 0.93 -0.84 31.14
N THR A 157 0.52 -0.92 29.86
CA THR A 157 1.15 -0.18 28.76
C THR A 157 1.11 1.33 28.98
N LEU A 158 -0.03 1.88 29.40
CA LEU A 158 -0.18 3.31 29.66
C LEU A 158 0.55 3.76 30.93
N LYS A 159 0.59 2.90 31.96
CA LYS A 159 1.39 3.13 33.16
C LYS A 159 2.88 3.20 32.83
N ASP A 160 3.38 2.30 31.99
CA ASP A 160 4.76 2.29 31.51
C ASP A 160 5.06 3.49 30.61
N TRP A 161 4.07 3.96 29.85
CA TRP A 161 4.18 5.19 29.07
C TRP A 161 4.37 6.43 29.96
N GLY A 162 3.85 6.38 31.19
CA GLY A 162 4.04 7.40 32.23
C GLY A 162 2.81 8.26 32.52
N VAL A 163 1.60 7.83 32.13
CA VAL A 163 0.37 8.55 32.47
C VAL A 163 0.15 8.49 33.98
N GLN A 164 -0.46 9.52 34.56
CA GLN A 164 -0.64 9.60 36.02
C GLN A 164 -1.98 9.00 36.47
N ARG A 165 -3.01 9.08 35.60
CA ARG A 165 -4.32 8.49 35.85
C ARG A 165 -4.97 7.97 34.56
N ILE A 166 -5.79 6.94 34.70
CA ILE A 166 -6.55 6.31 33.62
C ILE A 166 -8.04 6.30 34.00
N ILE A 167 -8.89 6.74 33.07
CA ILE A 167 -10.34 6.49 33.11
C ILE A 167 -10.64 5.47 32.01
N SER A 168 -11.18 4.30 32.34
CA SER A 168 -11.60 3.31 31.36
C SER A 168 -13.12 3.31 31.22
N ILE A 169 -13.62 3.52 30.01
CA ILE A 169 -15.05 3.53 29.69
C ILE A 169 -15.41 2.30 28.85
N SER A 170 -16.43 1.57 29.29
CA SER A 170 -16.92 0.36 28.62
C SER A 170 -18.45 0.27 28.62
N ILE A 171 -18.99 -0.53 27.70
CA ILE A 171 -20.44 -0.72 27.56
C ILE A 171 -20.93 -1.84 28.48
N LEU A 172 -20.22 -2.97 28.49
CA LEU A 172 -20.56 -4.14 29.29
C LEU A 172 -19.31 -4.81 29.85
N ALA A 173 -19.37 -5.26 31.11
CA ALA A 173 -18.28 -6.03 31.73
C ALA A 173 -18.80 -7.28 32.44
N SER A 174 -17.92 -8.26 32.66
CA SER A 174 -18.15 -9.29 33.67
C SER A 174 -17.66 -8.83 35.04
N GLN A 175 -18.27 -9.32 36.11
CA GLN A 175 -17.88 -9.03 37.49
C GLN A 175 -16.40 -9.35 37.74
N THR A 176 -15.93 -10.50 37.24
CA THR A 176 -14.53 -10.95 37.39
C THR A 176 -13.56 -10.09 36.58
N GLY A 177 -13.89 -9.79 35.32
CA GLY A 177 -13.04 -8.97 34.46
C GLY A 177 -12.87 -7.55 34.98
N LEU A 178 -13.96 -6.97 35.49
CA LEU A 178 -13.99 -5.62 36.05
C LEU A 178 -13.18 -5.54 37.35
N GLN A 179 -13.30 -6.54 38.21
CA GLN A 179 -12.50 -6.62 39.43
C GLN A 179 -11.01 -6.77 39.11
N ARG A 180 -10.65 -7.62 38.15
CA ARG A 180 -9.27 -7.79 37.70
C ARG A 180 -8.68 -6.49 37.13
N ALA A 181 -9.46 -5.76 36.34
CA ALA A 181 -9.04 -4.47 35.79
C ALA A 181 -8.80 -3.43 36.90
N ALA A 182 -9.67 -3.40 37.93
CA ALA A 182 -9.52 -2.49 39.07
C ALA A 182 -8.29 -2.82 39.93
N GLU A 183 -7.94 -4.11 40.03
CA GLU A 183 -6.78 -4.60 40.78
C GLU A 183 -5.45 -4.38 40.05
N ALA A 184 -5.46 -4.14 38.73
CA ALA A 184 -4.25 -3.94 37.93
C ALA A 184 -3.49 -2.66 38.32
N TRP A 185 -4.21 -1.59 38.63
CA TRP A 185 -3.61 -0.35 39.13
C TRP A 185 -4.58 0.42 40.06
N PRO A 186 -4.77 -0.04 41.31
CA PRO A 186 -5.84 0.44 42.20
C PRO A 186 -5.81 1.94 42.49
N GLU A 187 -4.62 2.55 42.50
CA GLU A 187 -4.40 3.96 42.79
C GLU A 187 -4.55 4.89 41.56
N GLY A 188 -4.51 4.34 40.35
CA GLY A 188 -4.43 5.13 39.11
C GLY A 188 -5.55 4.87 38.09
N VAL A 189 -6.45 3.90 38.33
CA VAL A 189 -7.52 3.52 37.40
C VAL A 189 -8.90 3.72 37.99
N GLU A 190 -9.78 4.36 37.21
CA GLU A 190 -11.22 4.39 37.42
C GLU A 190 -11.95 3.69 36.26
N LEU A 191 -12.91 2.82 36.57
CA LEU A 191 -13.64 2.02 35.60
C LEU A 191 -15.11 2.40 35.57
N TRP A 192 -15.58 2.83 34.40
CA TRP A 192 -16.95 3.25 34.15
C TRP A 192 -17.60 2.32 33.14
N VAL A 193 -18.70 1.69 33.53
CA VAL A 193 -19.34 0.66 32.71
C VAL A 193 -20.85 0.83 32.63
N GLY A 194 -21.42 0.63 31.45
CA GLY A 194 -22.85 0.68 31.22
C GLY A 194 -23.64 -0.40 31.99
N GLY A 195 -23.11 -1.63 32.04
CA GLY A 195 -23.73 -2.75 32.76
C GLY A 195 -22.72 -3.83 33.16
N VAL A 196 -23.10 -4.66 34.14
CA VAL A 196 -22.25 -5.75 34.66
C VAL A 196 -23.03 -7.05 34.71
N ASP A 197 -22.44 -8.11 34.16
CA ASP A 197 -22.94 -9.48 34.21
C ASP A 197 -22.09 -10.34 35.17
N ALA A 198 -22.65 -11.45 35.64
CA ALA A 198 -22.06 -12.22 36.73
C ALA A 198 -20.74 -12.93 36.36
N GLU A 199 -20.67 -13.54 35.17
CA GLU A 199 -19.56 -14.44 34.81
C GLU A 199 -19.34 -14.52 33.29
N THR A 200 -18.20 -15.10 32.90
CA THR A 200 -17.93 -15.54 31.53
C THR A 200 -18.11 -17.04 31.36
N ASP A 201 -18.30 -17.53 30.15
CA ASP A 201 -18.25 -18.96 29.81
C ASP A 201 -16.80 -19.47 29.63
N GLU A 202 -16.66 -20.75 29.30
CA GLU A 202 -15.36 -21.42 29.07
C GLU A 202 -14.57 -20.82 27.91
N ARG A 203 -15.23 -20.07 27.00
CA ARG A 203 -14.62 -19.37 25.87
C ARG A 203 -14.27 -17.92 26.22
N GLY A 204 -14.51 -17.50 27.46
CA GLY A 204 -14.30 -16.14 27.93
C GLY A 204 -15.33 -15.14 27.39
N MET A 205 -16.54 -15.58 27.03
CA MET A 205 -17.67 -14.72 26.61
C MET A 205 -18.56 -14.40 27.81
N ILE A 206 -19.04 -13.17 27.95
CA ILE A 206 -19.91 -12.75 29.06
C ILE A 206 -21.28 -13.46 28.98
N LYS A 207 -21.89 -13.86 30.10
CA LYS A 207 -23.23 -14.47 30.16
C LYS A 207 -24.21 -13.63 31.01
N PRO A 208 -25.41 -13.25 30.51
CA PRO A 208 -25.96 -13.50 29.16
C PRO A 208 -25.24 -12.71 28.06
N GLY A 209 -24.45 -11.70 28.42
CA GLY A 209 -23.54 -11.01 27.51
C GLY A 209 -24.19 -10.35 26.30
N LEU A 210 -23.35 -10.14 25.30
CA LEU A 210 -23.70 -9.76 23.93
C LEU A 210 -22.67 -10.45 23.01
N ASP A 211 -22.98 -10.62 21.72
CA ASP A 211 -22.04 -11.23 20.77
C ASP A 211 -20.81 -10.34 20.56
N ASN A 212 -19.76 -10.83 19.90
CA ASN A 212 -18.51 -10.07 19.74
C ASN A 212 -18.75 -8.73 19.01
N ILE A 213 -18.76 -7.61 19.74
CA ILE A 213 -18.73 -6.29 19.10
C ILE A 213 -17.41 -6.16 18.35
N ARG A 214 -17.49 -6.32 17.03
CA ARG A 214 -16.38 -6.04 16.12
C ARG A 214 -16.76 -4.88 15.22
N GLU A 215 -15.77 -4.20 14.67
CA GLU A 215 -16.01 -3.13 13.69
C GLU A 215 -16.84 -3.63 12.49
N ASP A 216 -16.67 -4.89 12.07
CA ASP A 216 -17.46 -5.59 11.04
C ASP A 216 -18.89 -5.96 11.45
N GLU A 217 -19.25 -5.88 12.73
CA GLU A 217 -20.64 -5.99 13.21
C GLU A 217 -21.29 -4.61 13.40
N THR A 218 -20.57 -3.52 13.15
CA THR A 218 -21.12 -2.15 13.04
C THR A 218 -21.34 -1.70 11.59
N ILE A 219 -21.00 -2.59 10.65
CA ILE A 219 -21.24 -2.54 9.20
C ILE A 219 -22.03 -3.82 8.87
N ASP A 220 -23.09 -3.73 8.07
CA ASP A 220 -24.08 -4.82 7.92
C ASP A 220 -23.51 -6.11 7.32
N THR A 221 -23.31 -7.13 8.17
CA THR A 221 -22.93 -8.50 7.79
C THR A 221 -23.97 -9.55 8.20
N LYS A 222 -25.15 -9.15 8.72
CA LYS A 222 -26.10 -10.09 9.37
C LYS A 222 -27.01 -10.91 8.43
N TRP A 223 -26.76 -10.92 7.12
CA TRP A 223 -27.56 -11.70 6.15
C TRP A 223 -27.04 -13.12 5.86
N MET A 224 -25.89 -13.55 6.40
CA MET A 224 -25.27 -14.85 6.02
C MET A 224 -25.53 -16.05 6.95
N ASN A 225 -26.23 -15.89 8.08
CA ASN A 225 -26.52 -17.00 9.00
C ASN A 225 -28.01 -17.34 9.07
N ARG A 226 -28.54 -17.93 8.00
CA ARG A 226 -29.71 -18.83 8.09
C ARG A 226 -29.29 -20.23 7.65
N SER A 227 -29.11 -21.08 8.65
CA SER A 227 -28.75 -22.49 8.56
C SER A 227 -29.82 -23.27 7.80
N VAL A 228 -29.42 -23.93 6.70
CA VAL A 228 -30.14 -25.10 6.17
C VAL A 228 -29.75 -26.28 7.05
N THR A 229 -30.71 -26.87 7.77
CA THR A 229 -30.50 -28.11 8.51
C THR A 229 -30.42 -29.28 7.54
N ALA A 230 -29.25 -29.92 7.44
CA ALA A 230 -29.07 -31.16 6.71
C ALA A 230 -29.46 -32.35 7.61
N THR A 231 -30.65 -32.90 7.34
CA THR A 231 -30.96 -34.29 7.66
C THR A 231 -30.72 -35.11 6.40
N GLU A 232 -30.21 -36.34 6.58
CA GLU A 232 -29.97 -37.38 5.56
C GLU A 232 -28.70 -37.24 4.72
N LEU A 233 -27.69 -38.05 5.08
CA LEU A 233 -26.99 -38.97 4.18
C LEU A 233 -26.05 -39.82 5.05
N SER A 234 -26.53 -41.00 5.46
CA SER A 234 -25.70 -42.10 5.92
C SER A 234 -25.04 -42.77 4.72
N GLU A 235 -23.72 -42.91 4.74
CA GLU A 235 -22.99 -44.17 4.47
C GLU A 235 -21.49 -43.85 4.30
N LYS A 236 -20.66 -44.36 5.23
CA LYS A 236 -19.20 -44.43 5.11
C LYS A 236 -18.81 -45.80 4.55
N PRO A 237 -17.62 -45.91 3.94
CA PRO A 237 -16.74 -47.03 4.21
C PRO A 237 -15.52 -46.60 5.03
N ASN A 238 -15.16 -47.48 5.97
CA ASN A 238 -14.03 -47.39 6.87
C ASN A 238 -12.69 -47.52 6.14
N TYR A 239 -11.72 -46.67 6.49
CA TYR A 239 -10.30 -47.04 6.43
C TYR A 239 -9.65 -46.80 7.80
N ASN A 240 -9.09 -47.88 8.32
CA ASN A 240 -8.44 -47.99 9.62
C ASN A 240 -6.93 -47.89 9.38
N VAL A 241 -6.25 -46.87 9.92
CA VAL A 241 -4.78 -46.75 9.83
C VAL A 241 -4.18 -46.80 11.24
N GLN A 242 -3.23 -47.71 11.42
CA GLN A 242 -2.51 -48.01 12.67
C GLN A 242 -1.50 -46.91 13.06
N PRO A 243 -1.12 -46.78 14.36
CA PRO A 243 -0.40 -45.61 14.90
C PRO A 243 1.11 -45.53 14.59
N SER A 244 1.66 -46.35 13.69
CA SER A 244 3.12 -46.39 13.45
C SER A 244 3.66 -45.38 12.42
N ASN A 245 2.80 -44.63 11.72
CA ASN A 245 3.22 -43.71 10.64
C ASN A 245 3.29 -42.22 11.03
N VAL A 246 2.90 -41.83 12.25
CA VAL A 246 2.92 -40.42 12.67
C VAL A 246 4.35 -39.91 12.93
N ILE A 247 5.25 -40.78 13.40
CA ILE A 247 6.65 -40.41 13.66
C ILE A 247 7.44 -40.28 12.34
N ALA A 248 7.12 -41.08 11.33
CA ALA A 248 7.77 -41.00 10.01
C ALA A 248 7.38 -39.71 9.25
N VAL A 249 6.13 -39.25 9.38
CA VAL A 249 5.65 -38.00 8.76
C VAL A 249 6.21 -36.77 9.48
N ILE A 250 6.34 -36.81 10.81
CA ILE A 250 6.99 -35.74 11.58
C ILE A 250 8.51 -35.67 11.30
N MET A 251 9.19 -36.82 11.14
CA MET A 251 10.59 -36.87 10.72
C MET A 251 10.79 -36.39 9.26
N LEU A 252 9.87 -36.68 8.33
CA LEU A 252 9.94 -36.15 6.96
C LEU A 252 9.71 -34.63 6.91
N LEU A 253 8.82 -34.10 7.75
CA LEU A 253 8.58 -32.65 7.87
C LEU A 253 9.76 -31.92 8.53
N LEU A 254 10.43 -32.54 9.51
CA LEU A 254 11.67 -32.01 10.08
C LEU A 254 12.87 -32.11 9.13
N ALA A 255 12.93 -33.16 8.29
CA ALA A 255 13.97 -33.30 7.26
C ALA A 255 13.78 -32.34 6.06
N ALA A 256 12.56 -31.82 5.82
CA ALA A 256 12.29 -30.79 4.81
C ALA A 256 12.51 -29.36 5.33
N ALA A 257 12.50 -29.13 6.65
CA ALA A 257 12.72 -27.82 7.25
C ALA A 257 14.21 -27.41 7.36
N VAL A 258 15.11 -28.39 7.50
CA VAL A 258 16.55 -28.11 7.68
C VAL A 258 17.25 -27.68 6.37
N PRO A 259 16.94 -28.21 5.18
CA PRO A 259 17.52 -27.72 3.92
C PRO A 259 16.99 -26.34 3.48
N LEU A 260 15.78 -25.93 3.93
CA LEU A 260 15.24 -24.59 3.63
C LEU A 260 15.95 -23.49 4.44
N LEU A 261 16.35 -23.77 5.68
CA LEU A 261 17.10 -22.82 6.51
C LEU A 261 18.58 -22.72 6.09
N PHE A 262 19.17 -23.78 5.53
CA PHE A 262 20.56 -23.75 5.03
C PHE A 262 20.69 -23.28 3.56
N GLY A 263 19.61 -23.32 2.77
CA GLY A 263 19.60 -22.83 1.38
C GLY A 263 19.42 -21.32 1.22
N LEU A 264 18.89 -20.63 2.25
CA LEU A 264 18.70 -19.17 2.26
C LEU A 264 19.91 -18.41 2.84
N ALA A 265 20.75 -19.06 3.65
CA ALA A 265 21.84 -18.40 4.36
C ALA A 265 23.03 -17.94 3.48
N ASN A 266 23.08 -18.34 2.20
CA ASN A 266 24.23 -18.04 1.33
C ASN A 266 23.90 -17.16 0.11
N ARG A 267 22.74 -16.48 0.06
CA ARG A 267 22.37 -15.68 -1.12
C ARG A 267 21.97 -14.22 -0.88
N VAL A 268 21.98 -13.72 0.35
CA VAL A 268 21.67 -12.31 0.63
C VAL A 268 22.77 -11.73 1.52
N HIS A 269 23.58 -10.81 0.99
CA HIS A 269 24.75 -10.25 1.68
C HIS A 269 24.66 -8.72 1.94
N GLY A 270 23.47 -8.14 1.78
CA GLY A 270 23.14 -6.87 2.43
C GLY A 270 22.54 -7.16 3.80
N ASP A 271 22.88 -6.37 4.81
CA ASP A 271 22.25 -6.48 6.13
C ASP A 271 20.74 -6.24 5.98
N ILE A 272 19.92 -7.17 6.44
CA ILE A 272 18.46 -7.03 6.37
C ILE A 272 17.99 -6.32 7.63
N ILE A 273 17.23 -5.25 7.47
CA ILE A 273 16.38 -4.73 8.54
C ILE A 273 15.14 -5.62 8.56
N PRO A 274 14.97 -6.51 9.55
CA PRO A 274 13.82 -7.40 9.59
C PRO A 274 12.53 -6.60 9.79
N ALA A 275 11.41 -7.19 9.36
CA ALA A 275 10.11 -6.74 9.83
C ALA A 275 10.06 -6.86 11.36
N ASP A 276 9.66 -5.79 12.03
CA ASP A 276 9.63 -5.68 13.47
C ASP A 276 8.47 -4.78 13.89
N ALA A 277 7.52 -5.39 14.61
CA ALA A 277 6.35 -4.71 15.15
C ALA A 277 6.71 -3.62 16.17
N SER A 278 7.88 -3.70 16.81
CA SER A 278 8.35 -2.72 17.80
C SER A 278 8.97 -1.45 17.19
N ARG A 279 9.32 -1.47 15.89
CA ARG A 279 9.97 -0.35 15.18
C ARG A 279 9.16 0.22 14.02
N ASN A 280 7.88 -0.15 13.90
CA ASN A 280 7.00 0.28 12.81
C ASN A 280 7.48 -0.16 11.40
N ILE A 281 8.24 -1.26 11.32
CA ILE A 281 8.73 -1.83 10.06
C ILE A 281 7.88 -3.07 9.76
N SER A 282 6.89 -2.91 8.87
CA SER A 282 5.93 -3.98 8.53
C SER A 282 6.42 -4.97 7.47
N TRP A 283 7.58 -4.71 6.87
CA TRP A 283 8.17 -5.51 5.80
C TRP A 283 9.70 -5.47 5.92
N PRO A 284 10.45 -6.53 5.59
CA PRO A 284 11.90 -6.48 5.62
C PRO A 284 12.50 -5.60 4.50
N TYR A 285 13.60 -4.91 4.79
CA TYR A 285 14.31 -4.04 3.85
C TYR A 285 15.81 -4.38 3.81
N HIS A 286 16.46 -4.23 2.66
CA HIS A 286 17.91 -4.37 2.54
C HIS A 286 18.61 -3.11 3.02
N THR A 287 19.82 -3.27 3.58
CA THR A 287 20.80 -2.19 3.76
C THR A 287 22.15 -2.65 3.22
N PHE A 288 22.99 -1.68 2.88
CA PHE A 288 24.27 -1.92 2.23
C PHE A 288 25.37 -1.12 2.94
N LYS A 289 26.61 -1.61 2.89
CA LYS A 289 27.77 -0.88 3.44
C LYS A 289 28.27 0.20 2.49
N THR A 290 28.21 -0.08 1.19
CA THR A 290 28.74 0.78 0.13
C THR A 290 27.86 1.97 -0.21
N VAL A 291 26.56 1.91 0.11
CA VAL A 291 25.56 2.93 -0.23
C VAL A 291 24.46 3.01 0.83
N ASN A 292 23.88 4.21 1.02
CA ASN A 292 22.77 4.42 1.94
C ASN A 292 21.41 4.25 1.22
N PHE A 293 21.12 3.04 0.74
CA PHE A 293 19.84 2.69 0.14
C PHE A 293 19.10 1.71 1.04
N THR A 294 17.76 1.78 1.03
CA THR A 294 16.91 0.87 1.81
C THR A 294 15.72 0.36 1.00
N PRO A 295 15.97 -0.40 -0.09
CA PRO A 295 14.91 -0.98 -0.90
C PRO A 295 14.23 -2.15 -0.15
N PRO A 296 12.95 -2.46 -0.45
CA PRO A 296 12.29 -3.61 0.14
C PRO A 296 12.97 -4.91 -0.26
N VAL A 297 12.99 -5.88 0.66
CA VAL A 297 13.29 -7.27 0.30
C VAL A 297 12.15 -7.78 -0.58
N ILE A 298 12.48 -8.44 -1.68
CA ILE A 298 11.48 -9.05 -2.57
C ILE A 298 11.38 -10.53 -2.24
N GLU A 299 10.23 -10.96 -1.75
CA GLU A 299 9.90 -12.38 -1.61
C GLU A 299 9.49 -12.93 -2.96
N VAL A 300 10.14 -14.01 -3.38
CA VAL A 300 10.00 -14.58 -4.72
C VAL A 300 9.50 -16.02 -4.63
N PHE A 301 8.28 -16.25 -5.09
CA PHE A 301 7.68 -17.58 -5.22
C PHE A 301 7.70 -17.99 -6.69
N ARG A 302 8.26 -19.17 -7.02
CA ARG A 302 8.36 -19.65 -8.41
C ARG A 302 7.99 -21.10 -8.56
N THR A 303 7.48 -21.44 -9.73
CA THR A 303 7.33 -22.83 -10.15
C THR A 303 8.69 -23.44 -10.53
N PRO A 304 9.06 -24.64 -10.02
CA PRO A 304 10.41 -25.23 -10.19
C PRO A 304 10.87 -25.47 -11.63
N SER A 305 9.95 -25.53 -12.59
CA SER A 305 10.22 -25.77 -14.01
C SER A 305 10.36 -24.50 -14.86
N SER A 306 10.23 -23.31 -14.26
CA SER A 306 10.24 -22.05 -15.02
C SER A 306 11.66 -21.47 -15.16
N ASP A 307 12.12 -21.29 -16.39
CA ASP A 307 13.38 -20.58 -16.71
C ASP A 307 13.22 -19.05 -16.62
N SER A 308 12.17 -18.58 -15.91
CA SER A 308 11.77 -17.18 -15.69
C SER A 308 12.85 -16.29 -15.09
N ALA A 309 13.94 -16.89 -14.60
CA ALA A 309 15.09 -16.19 -14.07
C ALA A 309 15.84 -15.36 -15.13
N LYS A 310 15.79 -15.75 -16.40
CA LYS A 310 16.71 -15.29 -17.45
C LYS A 310 16.28 -14.03 -18.20
N ASP A 311 14.99 -13.65 -18.15
CA ASP A 311 14.42 -12.69 -19.11
C ASP A 311 14.11 -11.31 -18.49
N GLY A 312 15.17 -10.62 -18.06
CA GLY A 312 15.12 -9.21 -17.68
C GLY A 312 14.98 -8.92 -16.19
N TYR A 313 14.74 -7.64 -15.89
CA TYR A 313 14.68 -7.05 -14.56
C TYR A 313 13.27 -6.59 -14.21
N LEU A 314 12.96 -6.55 -12.92
CA LEU A 314 11.74 -5.97 -12.37
C LEU A 314 11.87 -4.45 -12.32
N PHE A 315 10.84 -3.74 -12.79
CA PHE A 315 10.71 -2.28 -12.76
C PHE A 315 9.46 -1.93 -11.96
N PHE A 316 9.64 -1.27 -10.83
CA PHE A 316 8.55 -0.84 -9.97
C PHE A 316 9.02 0.34 -9.12
N ALA A 317 8.09 1.08 -8.52
CA ALA A 317 8.39 2.25 -7.72
C ALA A 317 7.59 2.17 -6.40
N PRO A 318 8.18 1.62 -5.33
CA PRO A 318 7.55 1.60 -4.03
C PRO A 318 7.15 3.01 -3.58
N ASP A 319 5.91 3.17 -3.16
CA ASP A 319 5.35 4.35 -2.51
C ASP A 319 4.35 3.88 -1.43
N GLY A 320 3.71 4.81 -0.73
CA GLY A 320 2.66 4.51 0.25
C GLY A 320 3.08 4.74 1.70
N GLY A 321 2.14 4.53 2.63
CA GLY A 321 2.31 4.95 4.03
C GLY A 321 3.34 4.15 4.82
N THR A 322 3.62 2.91 4.40
CA THR A 322 4.58 2.01 5.08
C THR A 322 5.83 1.72 4.24
N ALA A 323 5.99 2.37 3.09
CA ALA A 323 7.20 2.27 2.28
C ALA A 323 8.34 2.99 2.98
N PHE A 324 9.42 2.26 3.31
CA PHE A 324 10.58 2.86 3.99
C PHE A 324 11.28 3.92 3.14
N GLN A 325 11.37 3.67 1.84
CA GLN A 325 11.96 4.58 0.88
C GLN A 325 11.13 4.60 -0.40
N ALA A 326 10.65 5.78 -0.78
CA ALA A 326 10.10 6.01 -2.11
C ALA A 326 11.24 6.29 -3.10
N ALA A 327 11.38 5.42 -4.10
CA ALA A 327 12.29 5.56 -5.24
C ALA A 327 11.89 4.56 -6.35
N PRO A 328 12.15 4.86 -7.64
CA PRO A 328 12.05 3.84 -8.67
C PRO A 328 13.18 2.82 -8.52
N ILE A 329 12.85 1.53 -8.62
CA ILE A 329 13.74 0.40 -8.36
C ILE A 329 13.82 -0.52 -9.57
N ILE A 330 15.05 -0.86 -9.95
CA ILE A 330 15.33 -2.01 -10.82
C ILE A 330 15.85 -3.14 -9.92
N ALA A 331 15.21 -4.30 -10.00
CA ALA A 331 15.65 -5.49 -9.27
C ALA A 331 15.81 -6.70 -10.20
N THR A 332 16.66 -7.65 -9.83
CA THR A 332 16.74 -8.94 -10.51
C THR A 332 15.45 -9.72 -10.28
N SER A 333 15.21 -10.71 -11.13
CA SER A 333 14.15 -11.68 -10.87
C SER A 333 14.33 -12.38 -9.52
N THR A 334 15.56 -12.52 -9.00
CA THR A 334 15.84 -13.16 -7.70
C THR A 334 15.62 -12.25 -6.49
N GLY A 335 15.30 -10.98 -6.72
CA GLY A 335 15.01 -10.02 -5.66
C GLY A 335 16.17 -9.09 -5.28
N ASP A 336 17.31 -9.20 -5.97
CA ASP A 336 18.48 -8.35 -5.70
C ASP A 336 18.31 -6.97 -6.31
N LEU A 337 18.71 -5.92 -5.59
CA LEU A 337 18.79 -4.58 -6.14
C LEU A 337 19.75 -4.55 -7.35
N ILE A 338 19.39 -3.81 -8.39
CA ILE A 338 20.27 -3.45 -9.50
C ILE A 338 20.46 -1.94 -9.50
N TRP A 339 19.36 -1.21 -9.45
CA TRP A 339 19.37 0.24 -9.44
C TRP A 339 18.37 0.78 -8.44
N ASN A 340 18.83 1.67 -7.57
CA ASN A 340 17.99 2.52 -6.76
C ASN A 340 18.05 3.93 -7.34
N GLY A 341 16.91 4.41 -7.84
CA GLY A 341 16.82 5.72 -8.46
C GLY A 341 16.80 6.88 -7.47
N PRO A 342 16.56 8.11 -7.97
CA PRO A 342 16.43 9.28 -7.13
C PRO A 342 15.35 9.09 -6.06
N LYS A 343 15.64 9.54 -4.83
CA LYS A 343 14.67 9.50 -3.73
C LYS A 343 13.49 10.41 -4.05
N GLY A 344 12.28 9.89 -3.92
CA GLY A 344 11.05 10.61 -4.17
C GLY A 344 10.00 9.69 -4.80
N LYS A 345 8.79 10.25 -4.94
CA LYS A 345 7.69 9.55 -5.59
C LYS A 345 8.01 9.33 -7.06
N ALA A 346 7.83 8.11 -7.53
CA ALA A 346 7.93 7.77 -8.94
C ALA A 346 6.70 6.95 -9.35
N PHE A 347 6.13 7.27 -10.50
CA PHE A 347 4.96 6.57 -11.04
C PHE A 347 5.24 6.14 -12.48
N GLY A 348 4.63 5.03 -12.90
CA GLY A 348 4.76 4.53 -14.28
C GLY A 348 6.18 4.10 -14.69
N PHE A 349 7.06 3.77 -13.74
CA PHE A 349 8.46 3.43 -14.02
C PHE A 349 8.59 2.19 -14.92
N ASP A 350 8.98 2.40 -16.18
CA ASP A 350 9.12 1.36 -17.21
C ASP A 350 10.29 1.66 -18.17
N VAL A 351 10.68 0.65 -18.93
CA VAL A 351 11.55 0.77 -20.11
C VAL A 351 10.69 1.03 -21.33
N GLN A 352 10.94 2.14 -22.02
CA GLN A 352 10.30 2.49 -23.29
C GLN A 352 11.35 2.86 -24.33
N ARG A 353 10.92 3.13 -25.57
CA ARG A 353 11.83 3.41 -26.68
C ARG A 353 11.71 4.86 -27.13
N TYR A 354 12.83 5.57 -27.16
CA TYR A 354 12.93 6.95 -27.64
C TYR A 354 14.07 7.07 -28.64
N LYS A 355 13.79 7.57 -29.86
CA LYS A 355 14.77 7.73 -30.95
C LYS A 355 15.60 6.45 -31.20
N GLY A 356 14.95 5.29 -31.15
CA GLY A 356 15.58 3.99 -31.40
C GLY A 356 16.49 3.50 -30.28
N GLN A 357 16.45 4.09 -29.09
CA GLN A 357 17.18 3.65 -27.91
C GLN A 357 16.20 3.32 -26.79
N ASP A 358 16.56 2.35 -25.96
CA ASP A 358 15.79 2.04 -24.76
C ASP A 358 16.12 3.08 -23.69
N VAL A 359 15.08 3.59 -23.02
CA VAL A 359 15.14 4.64 -22.00
C VAL A 359 14.26 4.26 -20.83
N LEU A 360 14.64 4.70 -19.64
CA LEU A 360 13.79 4.67 -18.45
C LEU A 360 12.87 5.88 -18.48
N VAL A 361 11.60 5.67 -18.18
CA VAL A 361 10.60 6.73 -18.07
C VAL A 361 9.94 6.65 -16.71
N TYR A 362 9.80 7.77 -16.02
CA TYR A 362 8.98 7.85 -14.80
C TYR A 362 8.43 9.26 -14.61
N TRP A 363 7.26 9.33 -13.97
CA TRP A 363 6.71 10.58 -13.48
C TRP A 363 7.26 10.90 -12.09
N ASN A 364 7.54 12.18 -11.82
CA ASN A 364 7.86 12.68 -10.49
C ASN A 364 7.10 13.97 -10.19
N GLY A 365 6.57 14.09 -8.97
CA GLY A 365 5.81 15.27 -8.57
C GLY A 365 5.00 15.08 -7.30
N THR A 366 3.96 15.91 -7.17
CA THR A 366 3.02 15.86 -6.04
C THR A 366 1.86 14.94 -6.39
N SER A 367 1.73 13.83 -5.66
CA SER A 367 0.57 12.93 -5.82
C SER A 367 -0.43 13.10 -4.68
N PHE A 368 -1.70 13.12 -5.06
CA PHE A 368 -2.86 13.13 -4.20
C PHE A 368 -3.48 11.73 -4.21
N PRO A 369 -3.47 11.06 -3.06
CA PRO A 369 -3.93 9.69 -2.97
C PRO A 369 -5.46 9.59 -3.11
N GLU A 370 -6.00 8.38 -3.24
CA GLU A 370 -7.45 8.16 -3.20
C GLU A 370 -8.08 8.77 -1.93
N PRO A 371 -9.31 9.30 -2.03
CA PRO A 371 -10.23 9.23 -3.19
C PRO A 371 -9.97 10.24 -4.33
N VAL A 372 -8.97 11.12 -4.17
CA VAL A 372 -8.62 12.13 -5.19
C VAL A 372 -7.91 11.48 -6.37
N GLY A 373 -6.97 10.57 -6.07
CA GLY A 373 -6.29 9.70 -7.04
C GLY A 373 -5.74 10.44 -8.25
N ARG A 374 -4.89 11.47 -8.05
CA ARG A 374 -4.36 12.36 -9.12
C ARG A 374 -2.95 12.84 -8.81
N GLY A 375 -2.25 13.40 -9.80
CA GLY A 375 -0.95 14.02 -9.59
C GLY A 375 -0.71 15.29 -10.39
N HIS A 376 0.26 16.09 -9.94
CA HIS A 376 0.83 17.21 -10.67
C HIS A 376 2.36 17.09 -10.64
N GLY A 377 2.97 16.84 -11.80
CA GLY A 377 4.39 16.53 -11.89
C GLY A 377 4.94 16.62 -13.31
N SER A 378 6.17 16.15 -13.49
CA SER A 378 6.87 16.10 -14.78
C SER A 378 7.27 14.66 -15.12
N ILE A 379 7.48 14.37 -16.39
CA ILE A 379 8.04 13.10 -16.85
C ILE A 379 9.53 13.24 -17.07
N HIS A 380 10.28 12.28 -16.53
CA HIS A 380 11.72 12.20 -16.66
C HIS A 380 12.08 11.04 -17.58
N ILE A 381 12.93 11.31 -18.57
CA ILE A 381 13.41 10.32 -19.54
C ILE A 381 14.92 10.19 -19.37
N VAL A 382 15.35 8.98 -19.01
CA VAL A 382 16.71 8.70 -18.57
C VAL A 382 17.33 7.62 -19.46
N ASN A 383 18.54 7.86 -19.95
CA ASN A 383 19.24 6.93 -20.83
C ASN A 383 19.90 5.76 -20.06
N LYS A 384 20.55 4.85 -20.79
CA LYS A 384 21.34 3.73 -20.20
C LYS A 384 22.48 4.15 -19.27
N HIS A 385 22.93 5.39 -19.34
CA HIS A 385 23.97 5.95 -18.47
C HIS A 385 23.42 6.57 -17.19
N TYR A 386 22.09 6.50 -17.00
CA TYR A 386 21.36 7.14 -15.90
C TYR A 386 21.40 8.68 -15.96
N GLU A 387 21.54 9.23 -17.17
CA GLU A 387 21.48 10.66 -17.43
C GLU A 387 20.09 11.03 -17.92
N GLU A 388 19.53 12.10 -17.36
CA GLU A 388 18.30 12.70 -17.87
C GLU A 388 18.57 13.33 -19.23
N ILE A 389 17.91 12.81 -20.27
CA ILE A 389 18.05 13.28 -21.65
C ILE A 389 16.86 14.13 -22.09
N ALA A 390 15.75 14.07 -21.36
CA ALA A 390 14.59 14.93 -21.53
C ALA A 390 13.74 14.98 -20.25
N LYS A 391 13.15 16.14 -20.00
CA LYS A 391 12.12 16.36 -18.99
C LYS A 391 10.91 16.98 -19.67
N VAL A 392 9.76 16.32 -19.61
CA VAL A 392 8.51 16.80 -20.21
C VAL A 392 7.61 17.38 -19.12
N SER A 393 7.06 18.57 -19.38
CA SER A 393 6.17 19.29 -18.47
C SER A 393 4.95 19.85 -19.20
N LEU A 394 3.86 20.05 -18.46
CA LEU A 394 2.62 20.66 -18.94
C LEU A 394 2.33 21.92 -18.12
N PRO A 395 2.99 23.06 -18.44
CA PRO A 395 2.71 24.32 -17.77
C PRO A 395 1.33 24.85 -18.16
N GLY A 396 0.73 25.64 -17.27
CA GLY A 396 -0.55 26.29 -17.55
C GLY A 396 -1.37 26.56 -16.30
N ASN A 397 -2.48 27.27 -16.48
CA ASN A 397 -3.40 27.64 -15.41
C ASN A 397 -4.47 26.55 -15.25
N PHE A 398 -4.10 25.44 -14.63
CA PHE A 398 -5.03 24.37 -14.26
C PHE A 398 -5.61 24.68 -12.89
N VAL A 399 -6.91 24.46 -12.74
CA VAL A 399 -7.62 24.59 -11.48
C VAL A 399 -7.63 23.22 -10.80
N ASP A 400 -7.24 23.19 -9.53
CA ASP A 400 -7.26 21.97 -8.70
C ASP A 400 -8.40 22.04 -7.67
N LEU A 401 -8.60 20.99 -6.87
CA LEU A 401 -9.60 20.91 -5.82
C LEU A 401 -9.45 22.01 -4.76
N LYS A 402 -8.20 22.38 -4.47
CA LYS A 402 -7.91 23.47 -3.53
C LYS A 402 -7.77 24.78 -4.30
N GLU A 403 -8.60 25.74 -3.94
CA GLU A 403 -8.58 27.07 -4.55
C GLU A 403 -7.19 27.73 -4.42
N GLY A 404 -6.73 28.35 -5.51
CA GLY A 404 -5.46 29.05 -5.59
C GLY A 404 -4.21 28.17 -5.64
N GLN A 405 -4.35 26.84 -5.61
CA GLN A 405 -3.22 25.93 -5.75
C GLN A 405 -2.71 25.92 -7.19
N THR A 406 -1.38 25.97 -7.36
CA THR A 406 -0.70 25.96 -8.66
C THR A 406 0.51 25.04 -8.63
N PHE A 407 0.91 24.54 -9.80
CA PHE A 407 2.05 23.65 -9.97
C PHE A 407 2.86 24.06 -11.20
N GLU A 408 4.16 23.76 -11.19
CA GLU A 408 5.04 23.98 -12.35
C GLU A 408 4.57 23.19 -13.58
N SER A 409 4.07 21.98 -13.34
CA SER A 409 3.59 21.08 -14.38
C SER A 409 2.34 20.33 -13.91
N ASN A 410 1.36 20.24 -14.79
CA ASN A 410 0.04 19.65 -14.54
C ASN A 410 -0.12 18.26 -15.17
N ILE A 411 0.99 17.61 -15.51
CA ILE A 411 0.95 16.22 -15.97
C ILE A 411 0.50 15.34 -14.81
N ASP A 412 -0.56 14.61 -15.06
CA ASP A 412 -1.09 13.62 -14.16
C ASP A 412 -0.24 12.34 -14.13
N LEU A 413 -0.25 11.63 -13.00
CA LEU A 413 0.63 10.49 -12.72
C LEU A 413 0.28 9.21 -13.50
N HIS A 414 -0.89 9.14 -14.14
CA HIS A 414 -1.43 7.86 -14.62
C HIS A 414 -0.80 7.35 -15.92
N GLU A 415 -0.31 8.22 -16.80
CA GLU A 415 0.21 7.80 -18.11
C GLU A 415 1.39 8.64 -18.63
N MET A 416 2.31 7.94 -19.30
CA MET A 416 3.50 8.48 -19.95
C MET A 416 3.93 7.55 -21.08
N TYR A 417 3.19 7.55 -22.19
CA TYR A 417 3.44 6.64 -23.31
C TYR A 417 4.28 7.34 -24.38
N LEU A 418 5.53 6.91 -24.59
CA LEU A 418 6.38 7.38 -25.67
C LEU A 418 5.97 6.74 -27.00
N THR A 419 5.82 7.58 -28.02
CA THR A 419 5.51 7.13 -29.37
C THR A 419 6.79 6.97 -30.20
N GLU A 420 6.70 6.19 -31.28
CA GLU A 420 7.80 6.03 -32.24
C GLU A 420 8.18 7.35 -32.94
N LYS A 421 7.28 8.34 -32.95
CA LYS A 421 7.51 9.67 -33.55
C LYS A 421 8.40 10.56 -32.68
N GLY A 422 8.75 10.14 -31.47
CA GLY A 422 9.45 10.98 -30.50
C GLY A 422 8.55 11.95 -29.74
N THR A 423 7.24 11.73 -29.77
CA THR A 423 6.24 12.41 -28.94
C THR A 423 5.90 11.56 -27.72
N ILE A 424 5.17 12.14 -26.76
CA ILE A 424 4.67 11.44 -25.58
C ILE A 424 3.19 11.73 -25.36
N LEU A 425 2.40 10.68 -25.08
CA LEU A 425 1.00 10.79 -24.70
C LEU A 425 0.88 10.83 -23.17
N LEU A 426 0.13 11.82 -22.70
CA LEU A 426 0.04 12.21 -21.29
C LEU A 426 -1.40 12.54 -20.91
N LEU A 427 -1.64 12.56 -19.60
CA LEU A 427 -2.93 12.90 -19.02
C LEU A 427 -2.82 14.19 -18.20
N GLY A 428 -3.94 14.90 -18.11
CA GLY A 428 -4.10 16.05 -17.24
C GLY A 428 -5.51 16.07 -16.67
N ASN A 429 -5.69 16.81 -15.58
CA ASN A 429 -6.98 16.97 -14.93
C ASN A 429 -7.21 18.45 -14.63
N ASN A 430 -8.41 18.94 -14.93
CA ASN A 430 -8.80 20.32 -14.62
C ASN A 430 -10.12 20.34 -13.87
N VAL A 431 -10.16 21.00 -12.72
CA VAL A 431 -11.38 21.17 -11.92
C VAL A 431 -12.19 22.34 -12.49
N THR A 432 -13.47 22.12 -12.77
CA THR A 432 -14.33 23.14 -13.38
C THR A 432 -15.80 22.92 -13.02
N GLN A 433 -16.66 23.86 -13.39
CA GLN A 433 -18.10 23.76 -13.21
C GLN A 433 -18.80 23.24 -14.48
N ALA A 434 -19.78 22.38 -14.30
CA ALA A 434 -20.66 21.85 -15.34
C ALA A 434 -22.10 21.69 -14.82
N ASP A 435 -23.05 21.53 -15.75
CA ASP A 435 -24.44 21.24 -15.40
C ASP A 435 -24.61 19.75 -15.06
N LEU A 436 -24.80 19.45 -13.77
CA LEU A 436 -24.94 18.08 -13.26
C LEU A 436 -26.40 17.66 -13.04
N ARG A 437 -27.38 18.46 -13.49
CA ARG A 437 -28.81 18.14 -13.29
C ARG A 437 -29.20 16.77 -13.86
N SER A 438 -28.56 16.33 -14.94
CA SER A 438 -28.80 15.02 -15.57
C SER A 438 -28.50 13.82 -14.67
N VAL A 439 -27.73 14.01 -13.59
CA VAL A 439 -27.36 12.99 -12.61
C VAL A 439 -27.77 13.37 -11.18
N GLY A 440 -28.70 14.31 -11.03
CA GLY A 440 -29.23 14.74 -9.73
C GLY A 440 -28.40 15.80 -8.99
N GLY A 441 -27.39 16.38 -9.64
CA GLY A 441 -26.59 17.48 -9.11
C GLY A 441 -27.14 18.88 -9.45
N GLY A 442 -26.37 19.92 -9.11
CA GLY A 442 -26.70 21.31 -9.39
C GLY A 442 -26.34 21.77 -10.82
N GLU A 443 -26.93 22.89 -11.25
CA GLU A 443 -26.64 23.52 -12.56
C GLU A 443 -25.20 24.03 -12.70
N LYS A 444 -24.52 24.31 -11.57
CA LYS A 444 -23.11 24.73 -11.51
C LYS A 444 -22.31 23.81 -10.59
N GLY A 445 -22.45 22.51 -10.79
CA GLY A 445 -21.73 21.51 -10.01
C GLY A 445 -20.25 21.43 -10.40
N TRP A 446 -19.39 21.19 -9.44
CA TRP A 446 -17.95 21.03 -9.63
C TRP A 446 -17.60 19.61 -10.06
N VAL A 447 -16.77 19.49 -11.10
CA VAL A 447 -16.29 18.22 -11.65
C VAL A 447 -14.80 18.28 -11.94
N VAL A 448 -14.19 17.10 -12.04
CA VAL A 448 -12.84 16.93 -12.57
C VAL A 448 -12.96 16.55 -14.04
N GLU A 449 -12.59 17.47 -14.92
CA GLU A 449 -12.47 17.22 -16.36
C GLU A 449 -11.19 16.41 -16.64
N ALA A 450 -11.35 15.29 -17.35
CA ALA A 450 -10.24 14.50 -17.84
C ALA A 450 -9.70 15.09 -19.15
N GLN A 451 -8.38 15.15 -19.26
CA GLN A 451 -7.71 15.72 -20.43
C GLN A 451 -6.59 14.79 -20.93
N VAL A 452 -6.33 14.84 -22.22
CA VAL A 452 -5.30 14.06 -22.91
C VAL A 452 -4.43 15.01 -23.73
N TYR A 453 -3.13 14.75 -23.74
CA TYR A 453 -2.15 15.55 -24.49
C TYR A 453 -1.19 14.67 -25.28
N GLU A 454 -0.82 15.10 -26.48
CA GLU A 454 0.40 14.64 -27.17
C GLU A 454 1.41 15.78 -27.16
N ILE A 455 2.61 15.54 -26.64
CA ILE A 455 3.68 16.54 -26.52
C ILE A 455 4.91 16.06 -27.29
N ASP A 456 5.55 16.95 -28.06
CA ASP A 456 6.87 16.68 -28.62
C ASP A 456 7.92 16.65 -27.49
N VAL A 457 8.66 15.55 -27.35
CA VAL A 457 9.59 15.37 -26.24
C VAL A 457 10.79 16.32 -26.32
N ALA A 458 11.20 16.72 -27.53
CA ALA A 458 12.38 17.55 -27.73
C ALA A 458 12.09 19.04 -27.52
N THR A 459 10.91 19.52 -27.93
CA THR A 459 10.52 20.93 -27.84
C THR A 459 9.59 21.24 -26.68
N ASN A 460 8.98 20.21 -26.08
CA ASN A 460 7.92 20.32 -25.08
C ASN A 460 6.67 21.06 -25.62
N GLU A 461 6.46 21.04 -26.94
CA GLU A 461 5.29 21.63 -27.60
C GLU A 461 4.10 20.67 -27.57
N VAL A 462 2.93 21.19 -27.17
CA VAL A 462 1.66 20.44 -27.22
C VAL A 462 1.18 20.37 -28.66
N LEU A 463 1.11 19.16 -29.21
CA LEU A 463 0.69 18.88 -30.59
C LEU A 463 -0.79 18.51 -30.69
N PHE A 464 -1.34 17.95 -29.62
CA PHE A 464 -2.74 17.54 -29.52
C PHE A 464 -3.24 17.76 -28.09
N SER A 465 -4.49 18.14 -27.95
CA SER A 465 -5.21 18.22 -26.68
C SER A 465 -6.65 17.76 -26.84
N TRP A 466 -7.18 17.06 -25.85
CA TRP A 466 -8.57 16.62 -25.79
C TRP A 466 -9.13 16.81 -24.39
N LYS A 467 -10.43 17.13 -24.28
CA LYS A 467 -11.11 17.41 -23.02
C LYS A 467 -12.45 16.69 -22.93
N SER A 468 -12.70 16.00 -21.83
CA SER A 468 -13.87 15.14 -21.70
C SER A 468 -15.21 15.88 -21.70
N LEU A 469 -15.27 17.14 -21.27
CA LEU A 469 -16.54 17.90 -21.23
C LEU A 469 -16.99 18.39 -22.61
N GLU A 470 -16.11 18.41 -23.61
CA GLU A 470 -16.46 18.76 -24.99
C GLU A 470 -17.19 17.61 -25.72
N HIS A 471 -17.31 16.44 -25.08
CA HIS A 471 -17.86 15.20 -25.65
C HIS A 471 -18.98 14.59 -24.81
N LEU A 472 -19.75 15.41 -24.08
CA LEU A 472 -20.84 14.92 -23.22
C LEU A 472 -22.02 14.30 -24.00
N GLU A 473 -22.11 14.53 -25.32
CA GLU A 473 -23.10 13.85 -26.17
C GLU A 473 -22.79 12.35 -26.29
N GLU A 474 -21.52 11.99 -26.53
CA GLU A 474 -21.09 10.59 -26.63
C GLU A 474 -20.71 9.98 -25.28
N LEU A 475 -20.28 10.80 -24.33
CA LEU A 475 -19.76 10.42 -23.01
C LEU A 475 -20.51 11.17 -21.88
N PRO A 476 -21.84 11.01 -21.76
CA PRO A 476 -22.65 11.77 -20.80
C PRO A 476 -22.32 11.43 -19.35
N PHE A 477 -22.61 12.32 -18.40
CA PHE A 477 -22.39 12.06 -16.97
C PHE A 477 -23.09 10.80 -16.45
N SER A 478 -24.26 10.46 -17.01
CA SER A 478 -25.00 9.23 -16.67
C SER A 478 -24.26 7.95 -17.05
N ALA A 479 -23.20 8.04 -17.85
CA ALA A 479 -22.33 6.91 -18.17
C ALA A 479 -21.41 6.51 -17.01
N SER A 480 -21.21 7.39 -16.02
CA SER A 480 -20.34 7.10 -14.88
C SER A 480 -20.97 6.01 -14.02
N VAL A 481 -20.23 4.92 -13.85
CA VAL A 481 -20.55 3.84 -12.91
C VAL A 481 -20.06 4.17 -11.49
N TYR A 482 -19.41 5.33 -11.32
CA TYR A 482 -19.02 5.90 -10.03
C TYR A 482 -19.94 7.07 -9.69
N PRO A 483 -20.99 6.87 -8.87
CA PRO A 483 -22.04 7.86 -8.68
C PRO A 483 -21.57 9.22 -8.16
N LEU A 484 -22.35 10.27 -8.44
CA LEU A 484 -22.19 11.57 -7.81
C LEU A 484 -22.36 11.43 -6.28
N GLY A 485 -21.46 12.03 -5.51
CA GLY A 485 -21.46 11.94 -4.05
C GLY A 485 -20.69 10.73 -3.50
N SER A 486 -20.20 9.83 -4.35
CA SER A 486 -19.30 8.76 -3.91
C SER A 486 -18.06 9.35 -3.24
N GLU A 487 -17.70 8.78 -2.09
CA GLU A 487 -16.58 9.24 -1.25
C GLU A 487 -16.62 10.75 -0.94
N GLU A 488 -17.83 11.31 -0.78
CA GLU A 488 -18.11 12.71 -0.44
C GLU A 488 -17.87 13.74 -1.57
N PHE A 489 -17.60 13.28 -2.80
CA PHE A 489 -17.46 14.17 -3.97
C PHE A 489 -18.80 14.39 -4.67
N ASP A 490 -19.61 15.26 -4.08
CA ASP A 490 -20.96 15.63 -4.52
C ASP A 490 -21.02 16.81 -5.50
N GLY A 491 -19.87 17.41 -5.84
CA GLY A 491 -19.78 18.56 -6.73
C GLY A 491 -20.38 19.86 -6.17
N SER A 492 -20.74 19.93 -4.89
CA SER A 492 -21.32 21.14 -4.28
C SER A 492 -20.31 22.29 -4.11
N GLU A 493 -19.03 21.94 -3.96
CA GLU A 493 -17.91 22.86 -3.79
C GLU A 493 -16.70 22.39 -4.61
N GLN A 494 -15.77 23.28 -4.95
CA GLN A 494 -14.56 22.96 -5.73
C GLN A 494 -13.73 21.82 -5.11
N LYS A 495 -13.58 21.82 -3.79
CA LYS A 495 -12.86 20.77 -3.04
C LYS A 495 -13.57 19.40 -3.07
N LYS A 496 -14.86 19.39 -3.40
CA LYS A 496 -15.72 18.20 -3.55
C LYS A 496 -16.04 17.90 -5.02
N ALA A 497 -15.23 18.41 -5.96
CA ALA A 497 -15.48 18.20 -7.38
C ALA A 497 -15.55 16.70 -7.73
N TRP A 498 -16.62 16.31 -8.43
CA TRP A 498 -16.88 14.93 -8.76
C TRP A 498 -16.01 14.43 -9.93
N GLY A 499 -15.30 13.34 -9.70
CA GLY A 499 -14.34 12.75 -10.64
C GLY A 499 -14.95 11.83 -11.69
N TYR A 500 -16.09 12.17 -12.30
CA TYR A 500 -16.94 11.27 -13.12
C TYR A 500 -16.23 10.41 -14.20
N PHE A 501 -15.10 10.87 -14.74
CA PHE A 501 -14.41 10.20 -15.86
C PHE A 501 -13.24 9.33 -15.41
N HIS A 502 -12.38 9.86 -14.52
CA HIS A 502 -11.16 9.21 -14.02
C HIS A 502 -10.37 8.45 -15.10
N ILE A 503 -9.69 9.21 -15.97
CA ILE A 503 -8.85 8.66 -17.04
C ILE A 503 -7.55 8.09 -16.46
N ASN A 504 -7.10 6.94 -16.96
CA ASN A 504 -5.89 6.28 -16.41
C ASN A 504 -4.91 5.72 -17.46
N SER A 505 -5.28 5.74 -18.73
CA SER A 505 -4.35 5.42 -19.81
C SER A 505 -4.83 5.98 -21.14
N VAL A 506 -3.86 6.25 -22.00
CA VAL A 506 -4.02 6.59 -23.41
C VAL A 506 -2.97 5.83 -24.22
N ALA A 507 -3.35 5.35 -25.38
CA ALA A 507 -2.45 4.70 -26.34
C ALA A 507 -2.79 5.16 -27.77
N PRO A 508 -1.81 5.13 -28.71
CA PRO A 508 -2.10 5.37 -30.11
C PRO A 508 -3.08 4.34 -30.67
N LEU A 509 -3.93 4.81 -31.58
CA LEU A 509 -4.75 4.01 -32.48
C LEU A 509 -4.36 4.35 -33.92
N GLY A 510 -4.57 3.42 -34.85
CA GLY A 510 -4.30 3.53 -36.26
C GLY A 510 -4.83 4.81 -36.89
N ASN A 511 -4.20 5.23 -38.00
CA ASN A 511 -4.48 6.49 -38.69
C ASN A 511 -4.32 7.76 -37.82
N GLY A 512 -3.62 7.67 -36.68
CA GLY A 512 -3.31 8.80 -35.79
C GLY A 512 -4.40 9.11 -34.77
N GLY A 513 -5.31 8.17 -34.50
CA GLY A 513 -6.27 8.26 -33.40
C GLY A 513 -5.69 7.81 -32.06
N TYR A 514 -6.58 7.63 -31.08
CA TYR A 514 -6.20 7.23 -29.71
C TYR A 514 -7.21 6.25 -29.12
N VAL A 515 -6.77 5.39 -28.19
CA VAL A 515 -7.65 4.65 -27.29
C VAL A 515 -7.40 5.12 -25.86
N LEU A 516 -8.48 5.50 -25.18
CA LEU A 516 -8.49 5.93 -23.79
C LEU A 516 -9.06 4.82 -22.90
N SER A 517 -8.58 4.77 -21.67
CA SER A 517 -9.22 4.02 -20.58
C SER A 517 -9.82 4.97 -19.57
N SER A 518 -11.12 4.85 -19.36
CA SER A 518 -11.82 5.51 -18.26
C SER A 518 -12.18 4.48 -17.20
N ARG A 519 -11.66 4.69 -15.99
CA ARG A 519 -11.94 3.85 -14.82
C ARG A 519 -13.42 3.97 -14.44
N TYR A 520 -13.94 5.19 -14.33
CA TYR A 520 -15.29 5.44 -13.79
C TYR A 520 -16.39 5.36 -14.84
N LEU A 521 -16.07 5.29 -16.13
CA LEU A 521 -17.01 4.82 -17.14
C LEU A 521 -16.90 3.29 -17.36
N SER A 522 -15.93 2.60 -16.73
CA SER A 522 -15.55 1.21 -17.02
C SER A 522 -15.49 0.95 -18.52
N SER A 523 -14.77 1.80 -19.26
CA SER A 523 -14.85 1.85 -20.72
C SER A 523 -13.49 2.00 -21.41
N ALA A 524 -13.36 1.28 -22.54
CA ALA A 524 -12.41 1.58 -23.59
C ALA A 524 -13.08 2.54 -24.59
N ILE A 525 -12.43 3.65 -24.91
CA ILE A 525 -12.99 4.73 -25.74
C ILE A 525 -12.00 5.05 -26.83
N ALA A 526 -12.41 4.97 -28.08
CA ALA A 526 -11.54 5.36 -29.18
C ALA A 526 -11.89 6.73 -29.72
N LEU A 527 -10.84 7.47 -30.07
CA LEU A 527 -10.87 8.77 -30.70
C LEU A 527 -10.23 8.67 -32.08
N ASP A 528 -10.75 9.44 -33.04
CA ASP A 528 -9.99 9.73 -34.26
C ASP A 528 -8.90 10.79 -34.00
N LYS A 529 -8.10 11.10 -35.03
CA LYS A 529 -7.02 12.10 -34.97
C LYS A 529 -7.48 13.53 -34.63
N THR A 530 -8.77 13.83 -34.75
CA THR A 530 -9.35 15.13 -34.42
C THR A 530 -9.85 15.19 -32.98
N GLY A 531 -9.85 14.05 -32.27
CA GLY A 531 -10.40 13.92 -30.92
C GLY A 531 -11.88 13.52 -30.89
N LYS A 532 -12.50 13.24 -32.05
CA LYS A 532 -13.90 12.79 -32.09
C LYS A 532 -14.00 11.35 -31.59
N VAL A 533 -14.97 11.08 -30.73
CA VAL A 533 -15.28 9.72 -30.25
C VAL A 533 -15.82 8.88 -31.41
N ILE A 534 -15.13 7.78 -31.73
CA ILE A 534 -15.51 6.85 -32.82
C ILE A 534 -16.26 5.62 -32.32
N TRP A 535 -15.89 5.11 -31.14
CA TRP A 535 -16.61 4.04 -30.47
C TRP A 535 -16.29 4.02 -28.98
N ARG A 536 -17.20 3.42 -28.21
CA ARG A 536 -17.04 3.16 -26.78
C ARG A 536 -17.52 1.74 -26.47
N VAL A 537 -16.62 0.93 -25.92
CA VAL A 537 -16.94 -0.36 -25.31
C VAL A 537 -17.00 -0.16 -23.81
N GLN A 538 -18.18 -0.36 -23.21
CA GLN A 538 -18.34 -0.38 -21.76
C GLN A 538 -18.26 -1.84 -21.28
N GLY A 539 -17.41 -2.14 -20.30
CA GLY A 539 -17.14 -3.51 -19.88
C GLY A 539 -18.21 -4.17 -18.99
N ILE A 540 -19.34 -3.50 -18.72
CA ILE A 540 -20.45 -4.07 -17.93
C ILE A 540 -21.56 -4.57 -18.85
N GLU A 541 -22.18 -3.67 -19.61
CA GLU A 541 -23.32 -3.97 -20.48
C GLU A 541 -22.95 -3.88 -21.97
N GLY A 542 -21.70 -3.55 -22.29
CA GLY A 542 -21.19 -3.47 -23.66
C GLY A 542 -21.47 -2.13 -24.37
N ASN A 543 -22.44 -1.35 -23.90
CA ASN A 543 -22.95 -0.14 -24.57
C ASN A 543 -23.48 -0.48 -25.99
N ALA A 544 -22.82 -0.02 -27.05
CA ALA A 544 -23.20 -0.31 -28.43
C ALA A 544 -22.68 -1.67 -28.92
N PHE A 545 -22.01 -2.43 -28.05
CA PHE A 545 -21.41 -3.72 -28.33
C PHE A 545 -22.04 -4.81 -27.47
N THR A 546 -21.99 -6.04 -27.94
CA THR A 546 -22.27 -7.22 -27.11
C THR A 546 -20.97 -7.76 -26.53
N LEU A 547 -21.00 -8.24 -25.28
CA LEU A 547 -19.85 -8.84 -24.60
C LEU A 547 -19.95 -10.36 -24.66
N GLY A 548 -18.92 -11.00 -25.18
CA GLY A 548 -18.75 -12.45 -25.13
C GLY A 548 -18.37 -12.95 -23.74
N GLU A 549 -18.37 -14.26 -23.56
CA GLU A 549 -18.05 -14.89 -22.27
C GLU A 549 -16.67 -14.45 -21.76
N GLY A 550 -16.63 -13.89 -20.54
CA GLY A 550 -15.40 -13.45 -19.88
C GLY A 550 -14.78 -12.16 -20.40
N ALA A 551 -15.41 -11.52 -21.41
CA ALA A 551 -14.97 -10.25 -22.00
C ALA A 551 -15.38 -9.01 -21.19
N ASP A 552 -16.18 -9.17 -20.14
CA ASP A 552 -16.55 -8.14 -19.18
C ASP A 552 -15.32 -7.57 -18.47
N PHE A 553 -15.34 -6.30 -18.08
CA PHE A 553 -14.28 -5.66 -17.31
C PHE A 553 -14.81 -4.42 -16.57
N ARG A 554 -14.22 -4.09 -15.43
CA ARG A 554 -14.65 -2.92 -14.62
C ARG A 554 -13.46 -2.22 -13.99
N TYR A 555 -13.54 -0.89 -13.95
CA TYR A 555 -12.51 -0.03 -13.34
C TYR A 555 -11.09 -0.34 -13.83
N GLN A 556 -10.98 -0.77 -15.09
CA GLN A 556 -9.77 -1.27 -15.71
C GLN A 556 -8.68 -0.21 -15.83
N HIS A 557 -7.43 -0.65 -15.91
CA HIS A 557 -6.25 0.17 -16.10
C HIS A 557 -5.41 -0.31 -17.29
N HIS A 558 -4.52 0.58 -17.75
CA HIS A 558 -3.44 0.26 -18.69
C HIS A 558 -3.91 -0.40 -20.00
N ILE A 559 -4.88 0.23 -20.67
CA ILE A 559 -5.30 -0.20 -22.01
C ILE A 559 -4.17 0.06 -23.01
N ARG A 560 -3.87 -0.95 -23.84
CA ARG A 560 -2.95 -0.86 -24.96
C ARG A 560 -3.55 -1.52 -26.18
N VAL A 561 -3.34 -0.91 -27.36
CA VAL A 561 -3.64 -1.55 -28.64
C VAL A 561 -2.55 -2.57 -28.94
N VAL A 562 -2.96 -3.77 -29.32
CA VAL A 562 -2.08 -4.91 -29.66
C VAL A 562 -2.04 -5.08 -31.17
N ASN A 563 -3.21 -5.05 -31.80
CA ASN A 563 -3.36 -5.15 -33.25
C ASN A 563 -4.61 -4.38 -33.70
N GLU A 564 -4.61 -3.95 -34.94
CA GLU A 564 -5.71 -3.20 -35.53
C GLU A 564 -5.83 -3.46 -37.04
N THR A 565 -7.07 -3.58 -37.48
CA THR A 565 -7.49 -3.57 -38.88
C THR A 565 -8.71 -2.66 -39.01
N ASP A 566 -9.18 -2.41 -40.23
CA ASP A 566 -10.35 -1.55 -40.48
C ASP A 566 -11.63 -2.05 -39.75
N ASP A 567 -11.74 -3.36 -39.52
CA ASP A 567 -12.93 -3.99 -38.93
C ASP A 567 -12.71 -4.46 -37.48
N CYS A 568 -11.48 -4.46 -36.97
CA CYS A 568 -11.16 -5.11 -35.69
C CYS A 568 -10.04 -4.39 -34.94
N VAL A 569 -10.20 -4.25 -33.62
CA VAL A 569 -9.16 -3.76 -32.72
C VAL A 569 -8.94 -4.78 -31.61
N VAL A 570 -7.71 -5.25 -31.45
CA VAL A 570 -7.33 -6.07 -30.30
C VAL A 570 -6.68 -5.17 -29.26
N ILE A 571 -7.24 -5.13 -28.07
CA ILE A 571 -6.68 -4.42 -26.92
C ILE A 571 -6.22 -5.40 -25.84
N ARG A 572 -5.26 -4.99 -25.03
CA ARG A 572 -4.98 -5.61 -23.73
C ARG A 572 -5.22 -4.63 -22.60
N LEU A 573 -5.58 -5.15 -21.43
CA LEU A 573 -5.86 -4.35 -20.25
C LEU A 573 -5.60 -5.12 -18.95
N HIS A 574 -5.47 -4.37 -17.86
CA HIS A 574 -5.56 -4.88 -16.49
C HIS A 574 -6.98 -4.65 -15.98
N ASP A 575 -7.76 -5.72 -15.82
CA ASP A 575 -9.12 -5.68 -15.28
C ASP A 575 -9.04 -5.75 -13.75
N ASN A 576 -9.15 -4.60 -13.07
CA ASN A 576 -9.18 -4.54 -11.61
C ASN A 576 -10.44 -5.19 -11.06
N HIS A 577 -11.56 -4.97 -11.76
CA HIS A 577 -12.90 -5.43 -11.44
C HIS A 577 -13.49 -4.93 -10.09
N ASN A 578 -12.72 -4.16 -9.32
CA ASN A 578 -13.12 -3.65 -8.01
C ASN A 578 -12.81 -2.16 -7.91
N CYS A 579 -13.51 -1.46 -7.03
CA CYS A 579 -13.23 -0.10 -6.62
C CYS A 579 -13.54 0.09 -5.11
N PRO A 580 -13.19 1.23 -4.50
CA PRO A 580 -13.40 1.47 -3.06
C PRO A 580 -14.84 1.32 -2.56
N ILE A 581 -15.84 1.49 -3.44
CA ILE A 581 -17.27 1.37 -3.10
C ILE A 581 -17.86 -0.02 -3.40
N ASP A 582 -17.06 -0.94 -3.94
CA ASP A 582 -17.45 -2.34 -4.18
C ASP A 582 -16.97 -3.26 -3.04
N ASN A 583 -17.51 -4.49 -2.98
CA ASN A 583 -17.21 -5.46 -1.93
C ASN A 583 -15.92 -6.30 -2.16
N ASN A 584 -15.03 -5.90 -3.07
CA ASN A 584 -13.77 -6.60 -3.38
C ASN A 584 -13.92 -8.11 -3.65
N THR A 585 -14.82 -8.47 -4.58
CA THR A 585 -15.29 -9.85 -4.75
C THR A 585 -14.71 -10.59 -5.95
N VAL A 586 -14.19 -9.88 -6.95
CA VAL A 586 -13.71 -10.48 -8.20
C VAL A 586 -12.18 -10.32 -8.30
N PRO A 587 -11.40 -11.40 -8.51
CA PRO A 587 -9.96 -11.26 -8.68
C PRO A 587 -9.62 -10.41 -9.91
N ALA A 588 -8.61 -9.57 -9.79
CA ALA A 588 -8.07 -8.86 -10.95
C ALA A 588 -7.47 -9.83 -11.97
N SER A 589 -7.48 -9.45 -13.24
CA SER A 589 -6.91 -10.26 -14.31
C SER A 589 -6.35 -9.44 -15.45
N GLY A 590 -5.31 -9.95 -16.10
CA GLY A 590 -4.91 -9.50 -17.43
C GLY A 590 -5.82 -10.11 -18.49
N LYS A 591 -6.21 -9.32 -19.50
CA LYS A 591 -7.06 -9.77 -20.61
C LYS A 591 -6.61 -9.23 -21.95
N PHE A 592 -6.81 -10.03 -23.00
CA PHE A 592 -6.83 -9.58 -24.39
C PHE A 592 -8.28 -9.60 -24.88
N LEU A 593 -8.74 -8.49 -25.43
CA LEU A 593 -10.10 -8.36 -25.95
C LEU A 593 -10.04 -8.02 -27.43
N GLU A 594 -10.71 -8.82 -28.24
CA GLU A 594 -10.97 -8.52 -29.64
C GLU A 594 -12.26 -7.71 -29.74
N ILE A 595 -12.20 -6.52 -30.31
CA ILE A 595 -13.34 -5.65 -30.55
C ILE A 595 -13.62 -5.66 -32.05
N ASN A 596 -14.64 -6.42 -32.44
CA ASN A 596 -15.13 -6.44 -33.81
C ASN A 596 -16.05 -5.23 -34.04
N LEU A 597 -15.57 -4.27 -34.85
CA LEU A 597 -16.23 -3.00 -35.10
C LEU A 597 -17.43 -3.11 -36.04
N LYS A 598 -17.47 -4.17 -36.85
CA LYS A 598 -18.54 -4.45 -37.81
C LYS A 598 -19.73 -5.15 -37.15
N ASP A 599 -19.45 -6.24 -36.44
CA ASP A 599 -20.46 -7.05 -35.76
C ASP A 599 -20.84 -6.47 -34.39
N LYS A 600 -20.10 -5.45 -33.93
CA LYS A 600 -20.26 -4.84 -32.60
C LYS A 600 -20.25 -5.90 -31.50
N HIS A 601 -19.22 -6.73 -31.52
CA HIS A 601 -19.02 -7.82 -30.56
C HIS A 601 -17.61 -7.76 -29.97
N VAL A 602 -17.50 -8.05 -28.68
CA VAL A 602 -16.24 -8.10 -27.96
C VAL A 602 -16.00 -9.53 -27.47
N SER A 603 -14.86 -10.12 -27.85
CA SER A 603 -14.49 -11.48 -27.45
C SER A 603 -13.24 -11.49 -26.60
N LEU A 604 -13.20 -12.34 -25.56
CA LEU A 604 -11.97 -12.63 -24.83
C LEU A 604 -11.07 -13.50 -25.72
N LEU A 605 -9.83 -13.05 -25.94
CA LEU A 605 -8.82 -13.83 -26.64
C LEU A 605 -7.92 -14.54 -25.63
N GLY A 606 -7.90 -15.88 -25.69
CA GLY A 606 -7.09 -16.69 -24.80
C GLY A 606 -7.62 -16.74 -23.35
N PRO A 607 -6.76 -17.10 -22.38
CA PRO A 607 -7.16 -17.20 -20.98
C PRO A 607 -7.21 -15.83 -20.29
N LYS A 608 -7.87 -15.77 -19.14
CA LYS A 608 -7.65 -14.69 -18.16
C LYS A 608 -6.33 -14.95 -17.44
N TYR A 609 -5.50 -13.93 -17.29
CA TYR A 609 -4.21 -14.03 -16.60
C TYR A 609 -4.38 -13.59 -15.15
N TYR A 610 -4.57 -14.56 -14.24
CA TYR A 610 -4.72 -14.32 -12.80
C TYR A 610 -4.21 -15.51 -11.98
N ASN A 611 -3.78 -15.25 -10.75
CA ASN A 611 -3.29 -16.29 -9.85
C ASN A 611 -4.44 -16.93 -9.06
N ALA A 612 -4.85 -18.12 -9.47
CA ALA A 612 -5.94 -18.84 -8.80
C ALA A 612 -5.60 -19.32 -7.38
N SER A 613 -4.31 -19.57 -7.08
CA SER A 613 -3.87 -20.05 -5.76
C SER A 613 -3.67 -18.92 -4.75
N GLY A 614 -3.46 -17.69 -5.23
CA GLY A 614 -3.34 -16.48 -4.42
C GLY A 614 -4.04 -15.31 -5.10
N PRO A 615 -5.37 -15.30 -5.17
CA PRO A 615 -6.11 -14.29 -5.92
C PRO A 615 -5.90 -12.89 -5.36
N ILE A 616 -5.77 -11.90 -6.25
CA ILE A 616 -5.50 -10.50 -5.90
C ILE A 616 -6.74 -9.67 -6.19
N PHE A 617 -7.17 -8.84 -5.24
CA PHE A 617 -8.38 -8.01 -5.31
C PHE A 617 -8.01 -6.53 -5.16
N PRO A 618 -7.31 -5.91 -6.12
CA PRO A 618 -6.91 -4.51 -6.07
C PRO A 618 -8.10 -3.62 -6.47
N THR A 619 -8.30 -2.54 -5.71
CA THR A 619 -9.35 -1.53 -5.96
C THR A 619 -8.98 -0.49 -7.02
N ALA A 620 -7.70 -0.41 -7.41
CA ALA A 620 -7.20 0.57 -8.37
C ALA A 620 -5.80 0.22 -8.88
N GLN A 621 -5.36 0.98 -9.89
CA GLN A 621 -4.01 0.96 -10.45
C GLN A 621 -3.68 -0.37 -11.16
N GLY A 622 -2.41 -0.57 -11.48
CA GLY A 622 -1.92 -1.81 -12.06
C GLY A 622 -1.67 -1.74 -13.56
N SER A 623 -0.99 -2.77 -14.04
CA SER A 623 -0.54 -2.92 -15.42
C SER A 623 -0.59 -4.37 -15.84
N PHE A 624 -0.91 -4.60 -17.11
CA PHE A 624 -0.74 -5.88 -17.78
C PHE A 624 0.10 -5.68 -19.05
N SER A 625 1.14 -6.48 -19.22
CA SER A 625 2.12 -6.31 -20.29
C SER A 625 2.68 -7.64 -20.79
N GLU A 626 3.05 -7.67 -22.06
CA GLU A 626 3.77 -8.78 -22.68
C GLU A 626 5.28 -8.63 -22.52
N MET A 627 5.95 -9.75 -22.28
CA MET A 627 7.39 -9.90 -22.15
C MET A 627 8.00 -10.44 -23.46
N GLN A 628 9.30 -10.21 -23.67
CA GLN A 628 9.98 -10.63 -24.90
C GLN A 628 10.01 -12.14 -25.14
N ASN A 629 9.91 -12.93 -24.07
CA ASN A 629 9.87 -14.39 -24.14
C ASN A 629 8.45 -14.94 -24.40
N GLY A 630 7.46 -14.07 -24.63
CA GLY A 630 6.05 -14.42 -24.84
C GLY A 630 5.25 -14.64 -23.55
N ASN A 631 5.89 -14.55 -22.38
CA ASN A 631 5.17 -14.51 -21.10
C ASN A 631 4.46 -13.16 -20.92
N PHE A 632 3.61 -13.10 -19.91
CA PHE A 632 2.91 -11.90 -19.52
C PHE A 632 3.24 -11.51 -18.08
N PHE A 633 3.23 -10.22 -17.80
CA PHE A 633 3.57 -9.67 -16.51
C PHE A 633 2.50 -8.69 -16.04
N THR A 634 2.08 -8.87 -14.79
CA THR A 634 1.09 -8.04 -14.10
C THR A 634 1.73 -7.33 -12.92
N GLY A 635 1.57 -6.00 -12.86
CA GLY A 635 1.72 -5.25 -11.62
C GLY A 635 0.35 -5.04 -11.00
N ASN A 636 0.12 -5.52 -9.77
CA ASN A 636 -1.20 -5.46 -9.12
C ASN A 636 -1.49 -4.12 -8.41
N GLY A 637 -0.74 -3.06 -8.75
CA GLY A 637 -1.06 -1.70 -8.37
C GLY A 637 -1.05 -1.48 -6.86
N TRP A 638 -2.23 -1.25 -6.31
CA TRP A 638 -2.47 -0.96 -4.89
C TRP A 638 -1.99 -2.06 -3.92
N ILE A 639 -1.76 -3.26 -4.44
CA ILE A 639 -1.27 -4.40 -3.67
C ILE A 639 0.19 -4.64 -4.09
N PRO A 640 1.16 -4.75 -3.14
CA PRO A 640 2.60 -4.84 -3.42
C PRO A 640 3.02 -6.22 -3.94
N VAL A 641 2.34 -6.70 -4.98
CA VAL A 641 2.51 -8.01 -5.60
C VAL A 641 2.63 -7.83 -7.12
N LEU A 642 3.69 -8.40 -7.69
CA LEU A 642 3.88 -8.51 -9.14
C LEU A 642 3.82 -9.99 -9.53
N GLU A 643 3.32 -10.30 -10.72
CA GLU A 643 3.12 -11.69 -11.16
C GLU A 643 3.52 -11.89 -12.61
N GLU A 644 4.17 -13.01 -12.88
CA GLU A 644 4.50 -13.49 -14.23
C GLU A 644 3.63 -14.69 -14.57
N PHE A 645 3.10 -14.71 -15.79
CA PHE A 645 2.27 -15.78 -16.33
C PHE A 645 2.85 -16.30 -17.64
N SER A 646 2.79 -17.61 -17.84
CA SER A 646 3.08 -18.23 -19.14
C SER A 646 2.00 -17.86 -20.17
N PRO A 647 2.22 -18.13 -21.48
CA PRO A 647 1.25 -17.77 -22.52
C PRO A 647 -0.15 -18.37 -22.32
N ASN A 648 -0.21 -19.55 -21.66
CA ASN A 648 -1.45 -20.25 -21.34
C ASN A 648 -2.09 -19.83 -20.00
N GLY A 649 -1.59 -18.78 -19.34
CA GLY A 649 -2.17 -18.23 -18.10
C GLY A 649 -1.75 -18.92 -16.80
N THR A 650 -0.75 -19.80 -16.83
CA THR A 650 -0.23 -20.42 -15.59
C THR A 650 0.67 -19.44 -14.86
N THR A 651 0.48 -19.27 -13.54
CA THR A 651 1.38 -18.46 -12.71
C THR A 651 2.79 -19.07 -12.70
N VAL A 652 3.76 -18.31 -13.19
CA VAL A 652 5.16 -18.68 -13.29
C VAL A 652 5.91 -18.24 -12.03
N ALA A 653 5.71 -16.98 -11.65
CA ALA A 653 6.35 -16.37 -10.49
C ALA A 653 5.45 -15.30 -9.85
N THR A 654 5.57 -15.15 -8.53
CA THR A 654 4.95 -14.07 -7.73
C THR A 654 6.06 -13.37 -6.95
N TYR A 655 6.05 -12.04 -6.99
CA TYR A 655 7.04 -11.17 -6.34
C TYR A 655 6.31 -10.25 -5.37
N GLN A 656 6.56 -10.41 -4.07
CA GLN A 656 5.97 -9.55 -3.04
C GLN A 656 7.05 -8.64 -2.46
N PHE A 657 6.80 -7.33 -2.37
CA PHE A 657 7.78 -6.33 -1.94
C PHE A 657 7.25 -5.42 -0.83
N GLY A 658 6.17 -5.82 -0.18
CA GLY A 658 5.51 -5.07 0.87
C GLY A 658 4.45 -5.91 1.56
N ASN A 659 4.04 -5.48 2.76
CA ASN A 659 2.97 -6.16 3.48
C ASN A 659 1.64 -5.97 2.73
N ALA A 660 0.96 -7.07 2.41
CA ALA A 660 -0.33 -7.08 1.73
C ALA A 660 -1.41 -7.64 2.66
N THR A 661 -2.59 -7.04 2.64
CA THR A 661 -3.67 -7.44 3.55
C THR A 661 -4.32 -8.74 3.08
N LEU A 662 -4.27 -9.77 3.94
CA LEU A 662 -4.79 -11.10 3.65
C LEU A 662 -6.32 -11.14 3.72
N ARG A 663 -6.95 -11.85 2.78
CA ARG A 663 -8.38 -12.22 2.89
C ARG A 663 -8.54 -13.50 3.71
N PRO A 664 -9.63 -13.64 4.49
CA PRO A 664 -9.91 -14.87 5.25
C PRO A 664 -9.99 -16.14 4.39
N VAL A 665 -10.39 -16.00 3.13
CA VAL A 665 -10.56 -17.09 2.16
C VAL A 665 -9.35 -17.28 1.23
N GLY A 666 -8.21 -16.65 1.54
CA GLY A 666 -6.99 -16.69 0.74
C GLY A 666 -6.89 -15.54 -0.27
N GLY A 667 -5.65 -15.21 -0.63
CA GLY A 667 -5.32 -14.07 -1.48
C GLY A 667 -5.23 -12.74 -0.72
N TYR A 668 -5.09 -11.66 -1.48
CA TYR A 668 -4.85 -10.31 -0.94
C TYR A 668 -5.88 -9.30 -1.45
N PHE A 669 -6.27 -8.35 -0.61
CA PHE A 669 -7.14 -7.24 -1.01
C PHE A 669 -6.53 -5.90 -0.62
N SER A 670 -7.03 -4.82 -1.22
CA SER A 670 -6.66 -3.46 -0.84
C SER A 670 -7.05 -3.18 0.62
N GLY A 671 -6.08 -3.19 1.53
CA GLY A 671 -6.24 -2.74 2.91
C GLY A 671 -5.77 -1.29 3.13
N GLY A 672 -5.65 -0.91 4.40
CA GLY A 672 -5.19 0.43 4.79
C GLY A 672 -3.75 0.71 4.36
N ARG A 673 -3.57 1.61 3.39
CA ARG A 673 -2.32 2.24 2.89
C ARG A 673 -0.98 1.61 3.27
N GLY A 674 -0.75 0.39 2.80
CA GLY A 674 0.57 -0.23 2.79
C GLY A 674 1.50 0.32 1.70
N THR A 675 2.69 -0.26 1.60
CA THR A 675 3.58 -0.15 0.44
C THR A 675 2.84 -0.63 -0.82
N LEU A 676 2.98 0.09 -1.92
CA LEU A 676 2.41 -0.25 -3.22
C LEU A 676 3.34 0.17 -4.35
N SER A 677 3.04 -0.23 -5.58
CA SER A 677 3.64 0.36 -6.80
C SER A 677 2.56 0.54 -7.84
N TYR A 678 2.39 1.77 -8.33
CA TYR A 678 1.28 2.12 -9.23
C TYR A 678 1.17 1.20 -10.46
N ARG A 679 2.31 0.89 -11.07
CA ARG A 679 2.47 -0.14 -12.11
C ARG A 679 3.72 -0.96 -11.80
N GLY A 680 3.85 -2.11 -12.45
CA GLY A 680 5.07 -2.90 -12.41
C GLY A 680 5.29 -3.63 -13.73
N PHE A 681 6.56 -3.79 -14.10
CA PHE A 681 6.97 -4.37 -15.37
C PHE A 681 8.16 -5.30 -15.20
N LYS A 682 8.37 -6.17 -16.19
CA LYS A 682 9.57 -6.98 -16.33
C LYS A 682 10.14 -6.84 -17.74
N ARG A 683 11.33 -6.26 -17.85
CA ARG A 683 11.93 -5.85 -19.13
C ARG A 683 13.44 -6.13 -19.17
N PRO A 684 14.04 -6.39 -20.34
CA PRO A 684 15.48 -6.31 -20.46
C PRO A 684 15.94 -4.86 -20.25
N TRP A 685 17.14 -4.70 -19.71
CA TRP A 685 17.77 -3.39 -19.58
C TRP A 685 19.28 -3.53 -19.54
N VAL A 686 19.96 -2.61 -20.22
CA VAL A 686 21.42 -2.48 -20.14
C VAL A 686 21.70 -1.15 -19.46
N GLY A 687 22.10 -1.21 -18.19
CA GLY A 687 22.57 -0.08 -17.40
C GLY A 687 24.09 0.01 -17.41
N CYS A 688 24.60 1.16 -17.86
CA CYS A 688 26.02 1.50 -18.01
C CYS A 688 26.34 2.83 -17.31
N PRO A 689 26.34 2.91 -15.97
CA PRO A 689 26.55 4.18 -15.28
C PRO A 689 27.86 4.84 -15.72
N LYS A 690 27.81 6.12 -16.14
CA LYS A 690 29.01 6.92 -16.50
C LYS A 690 29.40 7.94 -15.44
N ASN A 691 28.40 8.48 -14.73
CA ASN A 691 28.60 9.52 -13.72
C ASN A 691 28.83 8.97 -12.31
N SER A 692 29.09 7.67 -12.19
CA SER A 692 29.43 7.00 -10.94
C SER A 692 30.49 5.93 -11.18
N LYS A 693 31.26 5.64 -10.13
CA LYS A 693 32.24 4.55 -10.10
C LYS A 693 31.74 3.45 -9.16
N PRO A 694 32.28 2.22 -9.26
CA PRO A 694 32.08 1.22 -8.22
C PRO A 694 32.41 1.79 -6.84
N GLN A 695 31.48 1.64 -5.91
CA GLN A 695 31.65 2.01 -4.51
C GLN A 695 32.30 0.84 -3.78
N ILE A 696 33.30 1.14 -2.96
CA ILE A 696 34.04 0.14 -2.19
C ILE A 696 34.16 0.57 -0.74
N VAL A 697 33.91 -0.36 0.18
CA VAL A 697 34.11 -0.20 1.62
C VAL A 697 34.95 -1.36 2.12
N ALA A 698 35.94 -1.08 2.96
CA ALA A 698 36.80 -2.10 3.54
C ALA A 698 36.72 -2.05 5.06
N GLU A 699 36.36 -3.18 5.66
CA GLU A 699 36.27 -3.39 7.10
C GLU A 699 37.36 -4.36 7.53
N TYR A 700 37.97 -4.09 8.68
CA TYR A 700 39.03 -4.93 9.20
C TYR A 700 38.47 -6.15 9.93
N ILE A 701 39.10 -7.31 9.75
CA ILE A 701 38.76 -8.55 10.46
C ILE A 701 39.82 -8.82 11.53
N GLY A 702 39.41 -8.88 12.79
CA GLY A 702 40.28 -9.10 13.95
C GLY A 702 40.40 -7.86 14.87
N ALA A 703 41.30 -7.93 15.86
CA ALA A 703 41.67 -6.77 16.68
C ALA A 703 42.82 -6.00 16.02
N MET A 704 42.94 -4.68 16.23
CA MET A 704 43.96 -3.85 15.55
C MET A 704 45.41 -4.36 15.72
N ASP A 705 45.70 -5.00 16.83
CA ASP A 705 46.98 -5.61 17.18
C ASP A 705 47.12 -7.08 16.74
N ALA A 706 46.06 -7.68 16.20
CA ALA A 706 46.01 -9.06 15.71
C ALA A 706 45.25 -9.22 14.37
N PRO A 707 45.84 -8.74 13.25
CA PRO A 707 45.78 -9.31 11.92
C PRO A 707 44.91 -10.52 11.59
N LYS A 708 43.64 -10.43 11.13
CA LYS A 708 43.02 -11.63 10.51
C LYS A 708 42.68 -11.48 9.03
N GLY A 709 42.39 -10.27 8.57
CA GLY A 709 42.14 -10.00 7.16
C GLY A 709 41.38 -8.70 6.93
N THR A 710 40.91 -8.51 5.71
CA THR A 710 40.06 -7.38 5.33
C THR A 710 38.80 -7.91 4.65
N ARG A 711 37.63 -7.49 5.11
CA ARG A 711 36.34 -7.70 4.44
C ARG A 711 36.07 -6.52 3.54
N VAL A 712 35.80 -6.77 2.26
CA VAL A 712 35.60 -5.74 1.25
C VAL A 712 34.19 -5.87 0.68
N HIS A 713 33.47 -4.77 0.66
CA HIS A 713 32.13 -4.62 0.11
C HIS A 713 32.21 -3.80 -1.17
N ILE A 714 31.60 -4.26 -2.26
CA ILE A 714 31.69 -3.61 -3.58
C ILE A 714 30.32 -3.58 -4.24
N SER A 715 29.87 -2.41 -4.69
CA SER A 715 28.63 -2.27 -5.47
C SER A 715 28.76 -1.22 -6.56
N TRP A 716 27.87 -1.24 -7.55
CA TRP A 716 27.81 -0.19 -8.57
C TRP A 716 26.37 0.02 -9.04
N ASN A 717 25.75 1.09 -8.54
CA ASN A 717 24.33 1.37 -8.74
C ASN A 717 23.96 1.46 -10.23
N GLY A 718 23.15 0.52 -10.70
CA GLY A 718 22.68 0.43 -12.09
C GLY A 718 23.59 -0.33 -13.05
N ALA A 719 24.74 -0.82 -12.62
CA ALA A 719 25.65 -1.53 -13.52
C ALA A 719 25.18 -2.98 -13.74
N THR A 720 24.49 -3.21 -14.86
CA THR A 720 23.92 -4.53 -15.23
C THR A 720 24.94 -5.50 -15.84
N GLU A 721 26.04 -4.96 -16.38
CA GLU A 721 26.98 -5.70 -17.21
C GLU A 721 28.25 -6.14 -16.49
N VAL A 722 28.37 -5.87 -15.20
CA VAL A 722 29.50 -6.36 -14.40
C VAL A 722 29.37 -7.86 -14.21
N LYS A 723 30.39 -8.59 -14.66
CA LYS A 723 30.52 -10.04 -14.50
C LYS A 723 31.37 -10.39 -13.27
N GLU A 724 32.53 -9.74 -13.15
CA GLU A 724 33.51 -9.98 -12.09
C GLU A 724 34.08 -8.64 -11.59
N TRP A 725 34.64 -8.68 -10.39
CA TRP A 725 35.45 -7.62 -9.79
C TRP A 725 36.90 -8.08 -9.76
N GLU A 726 37.78 -7.35 -10.44
CA GLU A 726 39.22 -7.52 -10.31
C GLU A 726 39.70 -6.72 -9.09
N LEU A 727 40.14 -7.41 -8.05
CA LEU A 727 40.59 -6.79 -6.80
C LEU A 727 42.08 -6.52 -6.82
N TRP A 728 42.41 -5.33 -6.37
CA TRP A 728 43.79 -4.90 -6.21
C TRP A 728 43.99 -4.37 -4.79
N GLY A 729 45.11 -4.71 -4.17
CA GLY A 729 45.44 -4.20 -2.85
C GLY A 729 46.84 -4.57 -2.40
N GLY A 730 47.21 -4.12 -1.21
CA GLY A 730 48.51 -4.40 -0.60
C GLY A 730 48.82 -3.47 0.56
N ILE A 731 50.02 -3.61 1.14
CA ILE A 731 50.46 -2.82 2.30
C ILE A 731 51.24 -1.57 1.84
N ALA A 732 52.27 -1.72 1.01
CA ALA A 732 53.09 -0.61 0.53
C ALA A 732 52.80 -0.21 -0.92
N SER A 733 52.34 -1.17 -1.73
CA SER A 733 51.97 -1.00 -3.13
C SER A 733 50.73 -1.82 -3.44
N VAL A 734 49.94 -1.35 -4.39
CA VAL A 734 48.72 -2.03 -4.84
C VAL A 734 49.08 -3.00 -5.96
N SER A 735 48.80 -4.29 -5.79
CA SER A 735 48.95 -5.32 -6.81
C SER A 735 47.65 -6.11 -6.96
N HIS A 736 47.50 -6.82 -8.08
CA HIS A 736 46.38 -7.73 -8.27
C HIS A 736 46.34 -8.77 -7.14
N ILE A 737 45.15 -9.05 -6.62
CA ILE A 737 44.92 -10.04 -5.56
C ILE A 737 44.18 -11.23 -6.17
N GLN A 738 42.96 -11.00 -6.67
CA GLN A 738 42.09 -12.04 -7.23
C GLN A 738 40.94 -11.41 -8.03
N ASN A 739 40.27 -12.22 -8.85
CA ASN A 739 38.99 -11.88 -9.44
C ASN A 739 37.87 -12.52 -8.63
N VAL A 740 36.75 -11.82 -8.48
CA VAL A 740 35.58 -12.28 -7.73
C VAL A 740 34.35 -12.12 -8.60
N GLU A 741 33.56 -13.17 -8.77
CA GLU A 741 32.29 -13.07 -9.50
C GLU A 741 31.34 -12.09 -8.80
N LYS A 742 30.65 -11.25 -9.58
CA LYS A 742 29.64 -10.36 -9.02
C LYS A 742 28.51 -11.21 -8.44
N ASN A 743 28.24 -11.01 -7.15
CA ASN A 743 27.13 -11.64 -6.45
C ASN A 743 26.24 -10.57 -5.82
N GLY A 744 24.92 -10.66 -6.04
CA GLY A 744 23.93 -9.69 -5.57
C GLY A 744 24.19 -8.25 -6.05
N PHE A 745 23.61 -7.27 -5.34
CA PHE A 745 23.93 -5.84 -5.53
C PHE A 745 25.31 -5.49 -4.98
N GLU A 746 25.58 -5.90 -3.73
CA GLU A 746 26.82 -5.69 -3.01
C GLU A 746 27.57 -7.02 -2.89
N THR A 747 28.71 -7.12 -3.56
CA THR A 747 29.60 -8.28 -3.48
C THR A 747 30.49 -8.13 -2.24
N VAL A 748 30.51 -9.16 -1.39
CA VAL A 748 31.33 -9.22 -0.17
C VAL A 748 32.42 -10.26 -0.34
N VAL A 749 33.65 -9.89 -0.01
CA VAL A 749 34.82 -10.77 -0.13
C VAL A 749 35.78 -10.54 1.03
N GLU A 750 36.29 -11.62 1.60
CA GLU A 750 37.33 -11.57 2.61
C GLU A 750 38.69 -11.87 1.96
N ILE A 751 39.66 -10.98 2.16
CA ILE A 751 41.02 -11.07 1.63
C ILE A 751 42.04 -10.98 2.77
N ALA A 752 43.31 -11.26 2.45
CA ALA A 752 44.42 -11.06 3.38
C ALA A 752 44.49 -9.61 3.89
N ASP A 753 45.18 -9.39 5.02
CA ASP A 753 45.38 -8.05 5.57
C ASP A 753 46.11 -7.16 4.55
N VAL A 754 45.41 -6.15 4.05
CA VAL A 754 45.93 -5.13 3.14
C VAL A 754 45.73 -3.77 3.78
N GLN A 755 46.56 -2.78 3.45
CA GLN A 755 46.39 -1.39 3.89
C GLN A 755 45.51 -0.59 2.92
N PHE A 756 45.59 -0.96 1.63
CA PHE A 756 44.88 -0.33 0.53
C PHE A 756 44.13 -1.38 -0.26
N VAL A 757 42.93 -1.02 -0.73
CA VAL A 757 42.18 -1.86 -1.68
C VAL A 757 41.41 -1.01 -2.69
N LYS A 758 41.31 -1.50 -3.92
CA LYS A 758 40.43 -0.99 -4.98
C LYS A 758 39.88 -2.16 -5.79
N ALA A 759 38.79 -1.92 -6.51
CA ALA A 759 38.17 -2.90 -7.39
C ALA A 759 37.99 -2.31 -8.79
N LYS A 760 38.19 -3.12 -9.82
CA LYS A 760 37.85 -2.79 -11.20
C LYS A 760 36.72 -3.69 -11.68
N ALA A 761 35.70 -3.09 -12.27
CA ALA A 761 34.63 -3.85 -12.89
C ALA A 761 35.14 -4.57 -14.16
N ILE A 762 34.93 -5.87 -14.24
CA ILE A 762 35.11 -6.65 -15.47
C ILE A 762 33.72 -6.90 -16.06
N LEU A 763 33.48 -6.31 -17.22
CA LEU A 763 32.19 -6.34 -17.88
C LEU A 763 32.02 -7.62 -18.73
N LYS A 764 30.78 -8.03 -18.98
CA LYS A 764 30.46 -9.06 -19.98
C LYS A 764 30.94 -8.58 -21.36
N HIS A 765 31.67 -9.43 -22.10
CA HIS A 765 32.06 -9.13 -23.49
C HIS A 765 30.95 -9.53 -24.47
N GLY A 766 30.56 -8.64 -25.39
CA GLY A 766 29.53 -8.90 -26.41
C GLY A 766 29.25 -7.67 -27.30
N THR A 767 28.53 -7.87 -28.40
CA THR A 767 28.29 -6.97 -29.58
C THR A 767 27.72 -5.56 -29.31
N SER A 768 27.27 -4.82 -30.33
CA SER A 768 26.72 -3.46 -30.18
C SER A 768 25.62 -3.36 -29.11
N GLY A 769 25.78 -2.48 -28.11
CA GLY A 769 24.78 -2.23 -27.07
C GLY A 769 25.30 -2.39 -25.64
N HIS A 770 26.35 -3.18 -25.43
CA HIS A 770 26.99 -3.40 -24.13
C HIS A 770 27.72 -2.14 -23.60
N CYS A 771 28.09 -2.17 -22.32
CA CYS A 771 28.86 -1.10 -21.69
C CYS A 771 30.32 -1.11 -22.17
N GLU A 772 30.89 0.07 -22.37
CA GLU A 772 32.30 0.25 -22.77
C GLU A 772 33.20 0.29 -21.53
N ASP A 773 34.29 -0.46 -21.56
CA ASP A 773 35.40 -0.52 -20.59
C ASP A 773 35.07 -0.69 -19.09
N GLY A 774 35.95 -1.41 -18.38
CA GLY A 774 35.85 -1.58 -16.93
C GLY A 774 36.21 -0.30 -16.18
N VAL A 775 35.29 0.23 -15.37
CA VAL A 775 35.53 1.39 -14.48
C VAL A 775 36.18 0.93 -13.17
N GLU A 776 37.22 1.65 -12.73
CA GLU A 776 37.87 1.44 -11.44
C GLU A 776 37.18 2.22 -10.31
N SER A 777 37.10 1.61 -9.12
CA SER A 777 36.74 2.29 -7.89
C SER A 777 37.83 3.27 -7.45
N ASP A 778 37.49 4.13 -6.48
CA ASP A 778 38.52 4.86 -5.76
C ASP A 778 39.36 3.91 -4.88
N LEU A 779 40.58 4.32 -4.54
CA LEU A 779 41.46 3.60 -3.62
C LEU A 779 41.02 3.88 -2.18
N VAL A 780 40.68 2.85 -1.43
CA VAL A 780 40.25 2.99 -0.02
C VAL A 780 41.25 2.40 0.95
N PHE A 781 41.29 2.98 2.14
CA PHE A 781 42.16 2.59 3.24
C PHE A 781 41.40 1.66 4.19
N THR A 782 42.01 0.53 4.54
CA THR A 782 41.41 -0.45 5.45
C THR A 782 41.61 -0.10 6.93
N ARG A 783 42.61 0.73 7.22
CA ARG A 783 42.91 1.26 8.55
C ARG A 783 42.49 2.72 8.55
N ALA A 784 41.72 3.15 9.55
CA ALA A 784 41.58 4.57 9.84
C ALA A 784 43.00 5.13 9.94
N ALA A 785 43.39 5.97 8.98
CA ALA A 785 44.69 6.61 9.02
C ALA A 785 44.82 7.22 10.41
N LYS A 786 45.80 6.78 11.20
CA LYS A 786 46.31 7.64 12.26
C LYS A 786 46.73 8.91 11.52
N ARG A 787 45.90 9.95 11.60
CA ARG A 787 46.29 11.32 11.27
C ARG A 787 47.44 11.64 12.22
N ASN A 788 48.64 11.34 11.75
CA ASN A 788 49.92 11.81 12.26
C ASN A 788 50.90 11.58 11.11
N GLU A 789 50.78 12.44 10.11
CA GLU A 789 51.85 13.22 9.47
C GLU A 789 51.31 13.93 8.22
#